data_AF-A0A6I8P4L5-F1
#
_entry.id   AF-A0A6I8P4L5-F1
#
_cell.length_a   1.000
_cell.length_b   1.000
_cell.length_c   1.000
_cell.angle_alpha   90.00
_cell.angle_beta   90.00
_cell.angle_gamma   90.00
#
_symmetry.space_group_name_H-M   'P 1'
#
loop_
_entity.id
_entity.type
_entity.pdbx_description
1 polymer ?
#
loop_
_entity_poly.entity_id
_entity_poly.type
_entity_poly.pdbx_seq_one_letter_code
_entity_poly.pdbx_strand_id
1 'polypeptide(L)'
;MAGGAWALRCVAWALLWGCGAPGPGTGPQRQFVNQWAAEVPGGPGAARAIADELGYDLLGQIGSLENHYLFLHKNHQRRSRRSAVHITKRLSDDDRVSWAEQQYEKQRSKRSVLRDSANNLFNDPMWTQQWYLQDTRMTPTLPKLDLHVLPVWQKGITGKGVVITVLDDGLEWNHTDIYANYDPDASYDFNDNDHDPFPRYDLTNENKHGTRCAGEIAMQANNKKCGVGVAFDSKVGGIRMLDGIVTDAIEASSIGFNPDHVDIYSASWGPNDDGKTVEGPGRLAQKAFEYGIKQTSADLHNECTVTHTGTSASAPLAAGIFALALEANPNLTWRDMQHLVVWTSEYDPLALNPGWKKNGAGLMVNSRFGFGLLNAKALVDLADRSTWRAVPEKKVCIVRDKTFEPRALRANGEVTIEIPTTACEGQENVITSLEHVQLEATIEYSRRGDLHVTLTSASGTSTVLLAERERDTSPNGFKNWDFMSVHTWGENPVGTWTLRITDMSGRIQNQGRIVNWRLILHGTSSQPEHMKNPRVYTSYNTVQNDRRGVERMTDLAEDETTPDTLSETPPVSEGPNGYNSSRADKLTEQTPLDVIRRILQNALNKQMVPNRAPKKTSKEELRILHRLFYQALERLNKLSPIRDSEDSLYGDDVDVFYNTKPYKHRDDLLRQALLNILNGRN
;
A
#
# COMPACT_ATOMS: atom_id res chain seq x y z
N MET A 1 -30.39 -39.61 53.49
CA MET A 1 -30.85 -40.93 53.96
C MET A 1 -32.37 -40.93 54.02
N ALA A 2 -33.01 -42.09 53.88
CA ALA A 2 -34.43 -42.27 53.51
C ALA A 2 -34.76 -41.68 52.11
N GLY A 3 -35.25 -42.43 51.12
CA GLY A 3 -35.43 -43.88 51.02
C GLY A 3 -36.91 -44.29 51.02
N GLY A 4 -37.48 -44.41 49.82
CA GLY A 4 -38.83 -44.94 49.58
C GLY A 4 -38.97 -45.30 48.11
N ALA A 5 -39.22 -46.58 47.81
CA ALA A 5 -39.31 -47.09 46.44
C ALA A 5 -40.77 -47.40 46.07
N TRP A 6 -41.10 -47.27 44.78
CA TRP A 6 -42.31 -47.82 44.20
C TRP A 6 -41.96 -48.66 42.98
N ALA A 7 -42.60 -49.82 42.87
CA ALA A 7 -42.21 -50.90 41.96
C ALA A 7 -43.10 -50.97 40.70
N LEU A 8 -42.58 -51.65 39.67
CA LEU A 8 -43.25 -51.90 38.41
C LEU A 8 -44.59 -52.65 38.60
N ARG A 9 -45.57 -52.33 37.76
CA ARG A 9 -46.47 -53.34 37.18
C ARG A 9 -46.64 -53.13 35.69
N CYS A 10 -46.19 -54.10 34.91
CA CYS A 10 -46.44 -54.17 33.47
C CYS A 10 -47.81 -54.81 33.21
N VAL A 11 -48.53 -54.32 32.20
CA VAL A 11 -49.46 -55.13 31.41
C VAL A 11 -49.17 -54.81 29.95
N ALA A 12 -48.88 -55.82 29.14
CA ALA A 12 -48.56 -55.64 27.74
C ALA A 12 -49.82 -55.74 26.86
N TRP A 13 -49.80 -55.04 25.73
CA TRP A 13 -50.53 -55.45 24.53
C TRP A 13 -49.52 -55.69 23.42
N ALA A 14 -49.62 -56.84 22.77
CA ALA A 14 -48.64 -57.28 21.79
C ALA A 14 -49.00 -56.81 20.38
N LEU A 15 -48.03 -56.24 19.68
CA LEU A 15 -48.01 -56.19 18.22
C LEU A 15 -46.94 -57.19 17.74
N LEU A 16 -47.34 -58.08 16.84
CA LEU A 16 -46.47 -59.11 16.26
C LEU A 16 -46.60 -59.11 14.74
N TRP A 17 -45.47 -59.42 14.12
CA TRP A 17 -45.22 -59.58 12.67
C TRP A 17 -45.13 -58.26 11.85
N GLY A 18 -44.01 -58.00 11.17
CA GLY A 18 -42.76 -58.75 11.24
C GLY A 18 -41.63 -58.35 10.29
N CYS A 19 -40.46 -58.95 10.55
CA CYS A 19 -39.35 -59.22 9.63
C CYS A 19 -38.67 -58.03 8.92
N GLY A 20 -37.58 -57.53 9.53
CA GLY A 20 -36.59 -56.68 8.87
C GLY A 20 -35.36 -56.45 9.75
N ALA A 21 -34.34 -57.31 9.65
CA ALA A 21 -33.09 -57.10 10.36
C ALA A 21 -32.25 -55.99 9.68
N PRO A 22 -31.54 -55.12 10.43
CA PRO A 22 -30.70 -54.08 9.84
C PRO A 22 -29.53 -54.71 9.06
N GLY A 23 -29.42 -54.37 7.77
CA GLY A 23 -28.36 -54.84 6.89
C GLY A 23 -27.01 -54.17 7.18
N PRO A 24 -25.87 -54.83 6.87
CA PRO A 24 -24.56 -54.32 7.23
C PRO A 24 -24.06 -53.17 6.32
N GLY A 25 -23.85 -52.00 6.93
CA GLY A 25 -22.77 -51.06 6.60
C GLY A 25 -22.70 -50.46 5.19
N THR A 26 -23.45 -49.38 4.93
CA THR A 26 -23.22 -48.50 3.77
C THR A 26 -22.09 -47.50 4.02
N GLY A 27 -20.84 -47.92 3.85
CA GLY A 27 -19.71 -47.00 3.71
C GLY A 27 -19.78 -46.17 2.42
N PRO A 28 -18.97 -45.09 2.28
CA PRO A 28 -18.98 -44.22 1.10
C PRO A 28 -18.67 -45.01 -0.19
N GLN A 29 -19.50 -44.82 -1.23
CA GLN A 29 -19.42 -45.61 -2.46
C GLN A 29 -18.20 -45.24 -3.30
N ARG A 30 -17.15 -46.07 -3.23
CA ARG A 30 -15.94 -45.94 -4.06
C ARG A 30 -16.27 -46.21 -5.54
N GLN A 31 -15.94 -45.27 -6.42
CA GLN A 31 -16.01 -45.48 -7.87
C GLN A 31 -14.68 -46.03 -8.39
N PHE A 32 -14.59 -47.35 -8.56
CA PHE A 32 -13.42 -48.04 -9.08
C PHE A 32 -13.17 -47.72 -10.56
N VAL A 33 -11.92 -47.75 -11.00
CA VAL A 33 -11.51 -47.50 -12.40
C VAL A 33 -10.81 -48.73 -12.99
N ASN A 34 -10.56 -48.76 -14.31
CA ASN A 34 -9.86 -49.87 -14.97
C ASN A 34 -8.33 -49.84 -14.81
N GLN A 35 -7.83 -49.30 -13.70
CA GLN A 35 -6.40 -49.22 -13.37
C GLN A 35 -6.09 -50.00 -12.09
N TRP A 36 -4.92 -50.61 -12.06
CA TRP A 36 -4.38 -51.36 -10.92
C TRP A 36 -2.99 -50.82 -10.60
N ALA A 37 -2.74 -50.54 -9.33
CA ALA A 37 -1.38 -50.38 -8.82
C ALA A 37 -0.91 -51.76 -8.34
N ALA A 38 0.31 -52.15 -8.67
CA ALA A 38 0.92 -53.38 -8.17
C ALA A 38 2.42 -53.22 -7.92
N GLU A 39 2.93 -53.92 -6.90
CA GLU A 39 4.35 -53.99 -6.59
C GLU A 39 4.95 -55.24 -7.26
N VAL A 40 6.00 -55.03 -8.06
CA VAL A 40 6.69 -56.05 -8.83
C VAL A 40 8.20 -55.93 -8.57
N PRO A 41 8.74 -56.66 -7.57
CA PRO A 41 10.16 -56.58 -7.21
C PRO A 41 11.15 -56.95 -8.32
N GLY A 42 10.69 -57.62 -9.39
CA GLY A 42 11.46 -57.89 -10.61
C GLY A 42 11.64 -56.68 -11.55
N GLY A 43 11.21 -55.49 -11.14
CA GLY A 43 11.42 -54.23 -11.86
C GLY A 43 10.62 -54.12 -13.18
N PRO A 44 10.97 -53.14 -14.04
CA PRO A 44 10.12 -52.74 -15.16
C PRO A 44 10.06 -53.77 -16.30
N GLY A 45 11.06 -54.68 -16.38
CA GLY A 45 11.05 -55.80 -17.32
C GLY A 45 10.01 -56.85 -16.93
N ALA A 46 9.99 -57.27 -15.66
CA ALA A 46 8.99 -58.19 -15.15
C ALA A 46 7.59 -57.58 -15.22
N ALA A 47 7.43 -56.29 -14.84
CA ALA A 47 6.16 -55.59 -14.92
C ALA A 47 5.59 -55.53 -16.34
N ARG A 48 6.44 -55.44 -17.38
CA ARG A 48 5.98 -55.47 -18.78
C ARG A 48 5.52 -56.87 -19.19
N ALA A 49 6.28 -57.91 -18.86
CA ALA A 49 5.89 -59.29 -19.13
C ALA A 49 4.54 -59.64 -18.49
N ILE A 50 4.34 -59.30 -17.21
CA ILE A 50 3.07 -59.47 -16.49
C ILE A 50 1.91 -58.73 -17.19
N ALA A 51 2.15 -57.51 -17.69
CA ALA A 51 1.13 -56.74 -18.40
C ALA A 51 0.70 -57.44 -19.70
N ASP A 52 1.66 -57.87 -20.52
CA ASP A 52 1.39 -58.53 -21.80
C ASP A 52 0.74 -59.93 -21.61
N GLU A 53 1.21 -60.71 -20.62
CA GLU A 53 0.69 -62.04 -20.30
C GLU A 53 -0.72 -62.02 -19.69
N LEU A 54 -1.05 -61.03 -18.85
CA LEU A 54 -2.34 -60.96 -18.14
C LEU A 54 -3.38 -60.05 -18.82
N GLY A 55 -3.01 -59.29 -19.84
CA GLY A 55 -3.94 -58.49 -20.67
C GLY A 55 -4.10 -57.02 -20.29
N TYR A 56 -3.08 -56.44 -19.65
CA TYR A 56 -3.01 -55.02 -19.29
C TYR A 56 -2.15 -54.23 -20.28
N ASP A 57 -2.14 -52.90 -20.16
CA ASP A 57 -1.03 -52.04 -20.60
C ASP A 57 -0.26 -51.54 -19.38
N LEU A 58 1.07 -51.59 -19.42
CA LEU A 58 1.94 -50.99 -18.41
C LEU A 58 2.05 -49.48 -18.66
N LEU A 59 1.45 -48.66 -17.79
CA LEU A 59 1.49 -47.20 -17.90
C LEU A 59 2.79 -46.59 -17.38
N GLY A 60 3.50 -47.28 -16.48
CA GLY A 60 4.80 -46.86 -15.94
C GLY A 60 4.91 -47.05 -14.42
N GLN A 61 5.99 -46.53 -13.85
CA GLN A 61 6.26 -46.52 -12.41
C GLN A 61 5.44 -45.42 -11.71
N ILE A 62 4.98 -45.67 -10.48
CA ILE A 62 4.14 -44.74 -9.72
C ILE A 62 5.01 -43.68 -9.04
N GLY A 63 5.42 -42.67 -9.81
CA GLY A 63 6.27 -41.58 -9.32
C GLY A 63 7.63 -42.08 -8.84
N SER A 64 8.02 -41.70 -7.62
CA SER A 64 9.28 -42.12 -6.99
C SER A 64 9.19 -43.45 -6.21
N LEU A 65 8.09 -44.18 -6.29
CA LEU A 65 7.95 -45.49 -5.63
C LEU A 65 8.66 -46.56 -6.46
N GLU A 66 9.79 -47.06 -5.98
CA GLU A 66 10.51 -48.17 -6.62
C GLU A 66 9.66 -49.44 -6.66
N ASN A 67 9.80 -50.24 -7.72
CA ASN A 67 9.06 -51.48 -7.99
C ASN A 67 7.52 -51.36 -8.06
N HIS A 68 6.93 -50.18 -7.87
CA HIS A 68 5.49 -49.96 -7.91
C HIS A 68 5.05 -49.45 -9.28
N TYR A 69 4.19 -50.22 -9.96
CA TYR A 69 3.78 -49.98 -11.34
C TYR A 69 2.27 -49.83 -11.48
N LEU A 70 1.85 -49.00 -12.46
CA LEU A 70 0.45 -48.77 -12.80
C LEU A 70 0.09 -49.52 -14.08
N PHE A 71 -0.94 -50.36 -14.00
CA PHE A 71 -1.45 -51.22 -15.05
C PHE A 71 -2.86 -50.77 -15.47
N LEU A 72 -3.17 -50.79 -16.76
CA LEU A 72 -4.49 -50.47 -17.32
C LEU A 72 -5.11 -51.73 -17.93
N HIS A 73 -6.25 -52.22 -17.42
CA HIS A 73 -6.87 -53.43 -17.97
C HIS A 73 -7.68 -53.09 -19.23
N LYS A 74 -7.22 -53.59 -20.39
CA LYS A 74 -7.74 -53.28 -21.73
C LYS A 74 -9.25 -53.45 -21.84
N ASN A 75 -9.77 -54.57 -21.32
CA ASN A 75 -11.16 -54.99 -21.47
C ASN A 75 -12.03 -54.74 -20.22
N HIS A 76 -11.63 -53.86 -19.29
CA HIS A 76 -12.47 -53.51 -18.12
C HIS A 76 -13.06 -52.10 -18.25
N GLN A 77 -14.27 -51.91 -17.71
CA GLN A 77 -14.99 -50.64 -17.79
C GLN A 77 -14.23 -49.53 -17.05
N ARG A 78 -14.10 -48.36 -17.70
CA ARG A 78 -13.31 -47.22 -17.17
C ARG A 78 -13.76 -46.72 -15.79
N ARG A 79 -15.03 -46.94 -15.41
CA ARG A 79 -15.62 -46.61 -14.11
C ARG A 79 -16.61 -47.70 -13.69
N SER A 80 -16.58 -48.11 -12.42
CA SER A 80 -17.46 -49.13 -11.83
C SER A 80 -17.85 -48.76 -10.38
N ARG A 81 -19.03 -49.18 -9.92
CA ARG A 81 -19.46 -49.06 -8.50
C ARG A 81 -19.13 -50.31 -7.66
N ARG A 82 -18.48 -51.31 -8.25
CA ARG A 82 -18.02 -52.55 -7.59
C ARG A 82 -16.58 -52.84 -7.97
N SER A 83 -15.78 -53.32 -7.01
CA SER A 83 -14.42 -53.79 -7.28
C SER A 83 -14.44 -55.07 -8.11
N ALA A 84 -13.55 -55.16 -9.09
CA ALA A 84 -13.35 -56.32 -9.94
C ALA A 84 -12.39 -57.31 -9.25
N VAL A 85 -12.85 -57.87 -8.13
CA VAL A 85 -12.04 -58.75 -7.23
C VAL A 85 -11.33 -59.87 -7.99
N HIS A 86 -11.96 -60.50 -8.99
CA HIS A 86 -11.34 -61.54 -9.81
C HIS A 86 -10.18 -61.05 -10.68
N ILE A 87 -10.22 -59.80 -11.16
CA ILE A 87 -9.15 -59.20 -11.96
C ILE A 87 -7.98 -58.83 -11.06
N THR A 88 -8.25 -58.20 -9.91
CA THR A 88 -7.23 -57.94 -8.88
C THR A 88 -6.57 -59.23 -8.41
N LYS A 89 -7.36 -60.26 -8.06
CA LYS A 89 -6.82 -61.55 -7.62
C LYS A 89 -5.96 -62.22 -8.70
N ARG A 90 -6.36 -62.21 -9.97
CA ARG A 90 -5.54 -62.75 -11.07
C ARG A 90 -4.19 -62.03 -11.23
N LEU A 91 -4.08 -60.77 -10.81
CA LEU A 91 -2.80 -60.04 -10.75
C LEU A 91 -2.03 -60.31 -9.45
N SER A 92 -2.71 -60.57 -8.32
CA SER A 92 -2.09 -60.92 -7.03
C SER A 92 -1.69 -62.40 -6.90
N ASP A 93 -2.25 -63.29 -7.71
CA ASP A 93 -1.95 -64.73 -7.78
C ASP A 93 -0.68 -65.03 -8.64
N ASP A 94 0.00 -64.00 -9.15
CA ASP A 94 1.23 -64.14 -9.96
C ASP A 94 2.46 -64.04 -9.05
N ASP A 95 3.32 -65.07 -9.05
CA ASP A 95 4.48 -65.17 -8.16
C ASP A 95 5.48 -63.99 -8.25
N ARG A 96 5.37 -63.14 -9.28
CA ARG A 96 6.20 -61.94 -9.48
C ARG A 96 5.60 -60.68 -8.83
N VAL A 97 4.38 -60.74 -8.31
CA VAL A 97 3.61 -59.60 -7.77
C VAL A 97 3.45 -59.74 -6.26
N SER A 98 4.09 -58.87 -5.47
CA SER A 98 3.98 -58.90 -4.00
C SER A 98 2.68 -58.28 -3.48
N TRP A 99 2.08 -57.35 -4.23
CA TRP A 99 0.83 -56.66 -3.87
C TRP A 99 0.12 -56.11 -5.10
N ALA A 100 -1.22 -56.06 -5.11
CA ALA A 100 -1.98 -55.31 -6.11
C ALA A 100 -3.32 -54.78 -5.56
N GLU A 101 -3.70 -53.54 -5.92
CA GLU A 101 -5.00 -52.94 -5.61
C GLU A 101 -5.63 -52.28 -6.86
N GLN A 102 -6.91 -52.58 -7.12
CA GLN A 102 -7.70 -51.84 -8.11
C GLN A 102 -7.90 -50.40 -7.64
N GLN A 103 -7.45 -49.45 -8.45
CA GLN A 103 -7.58 -48.03 -8.15
C GLN A 103 -9.05 -47.58 -8.21
N TYR A 104 -9.37 -46.59 -7.40
CA TYR A 104 -10.68 -45.95 -7.37
C TYR A 104 -10.52 -44.43 -7.33
N GLU A 105 -11.51 -43.74 -7.85
CA GLU A 105 -11.57 -42.28 -7.82
C GLU A 105 -11.66 -41.81 -6.37
N LYS A 106 -10.56 -41.23 -5.89
CA LYS A 106 -10.52 -40.51 -4.61
C LYS A 106 -11.09 -39.14 -4.85
N GLN A 107 -12.37 -38.94 -4.48
CA GLN A 107 -12.97 -37.60 -4.47
C GLN A 107 -12.09 -36.66 -3.64
N ARG A 108 -11.57 -35.63 -4.30
CA ARG A 108 -10.79 -34.56 -3.68
C ARG A 108 -11.31 -33.24 -4.23
N SER A 109 -12.08 -32.53 -3.42
CA SER A 109 -12.25 -31.10 -3.63
C SER A 109 -10.87 -30.43 -3.52
N LYS A 110 -10.59 -29.49 -4.43
CA LYS A 110 -9.55 -28.49 -4.18
C LYS A 110 -10.05 -27.67 -2.99
N ARG A 111 -9.29 -27.57 -1.89
CA ARG A 111 -9.60 -26.66 -0.77
C ARG A 111 -9.97 -25.31 -1.39
N SER A 112 -11.13 -24.76 -1.04
CA SER A 112 -11.63 -23.54 -1.66
C SER A 112 -10.61 -22.42 -1.44
N VAL A 113 -10.21 -21.76 -2.54
CA VAL A 113 -9.52 -20.48 -2.42
C VAL A 113 -10.56 -19.52 -1.87
N LEU A 114 -10.32 -18.97 -0.68
CA LEU A 114 -11.20 -18.03 0.01
C LEU A 114 -11.43 -16.79 -0.88
N ARG A 115 -12.51 -16.81 -1.66
CA ARG A 115 -12.95 -15.70 -2.52
C ARG A 115 -14.14 -14.96 -1.90
N ASP A 116 -15.13 -15.72 -1.45
CA ASP A 116 -16.41 -15.14 -1.02
C ASP A 116 -16.31 -14.40 0.33
N SER A 117 -15.29 -14.69 1.13
CA SER A 117 -15.03 -14.05 2.44
C SER A 117 -14.24 -12.73 2.36
N ALA A 118 -13.65 -12.39 1.22
CA ALA A 118 -12.77 -11.23 1.07
C ALA A 118 -13.54 -9.98 0.57
N ASN A 119 -14.42 -10.16 -0.41
CA ASN A 119 -15.29 -9.09 -0.90
C ASN A 119 -16.43 -8.76 0.09
N ASN A 120 -16.78 -9.71 0.98
CA ASN A 120 -17.82 -9.56 2.01
C ASN A 120 -17.23 -9.47 3.44
N LEU A 121 -15.93 -9.13 3.58
CA LEU A 121 -15.28 -9.02 4.90
C LEU A 121 -15.86 -7.87 5.74
N PHE A 122 -16.29 -6.82 5.05
CA PHE A 122 -16.87 -5.60 5.57
C PHE A 122 -18.14 -5.28 4.79
N ASN A 123 -19.13 -4.68 5.45
CA ASN A 123 -20.44 -4.36 4.84
C ASN A 123 -20.50 -2.95 4.20
N ASP A 124 -19.34 -2.29 4.12
CA ASP A 124 -19.17 -0.87 3.85
C ASP A 124 -19.03 -0.60 2.33
N PRO A 125 -19.84 0.27 1.72
CA PRO A 125 -20.03 0.38 0.26
C PRO A 125 -18.78 0.64 -0.60
N MET A 126 -17.73 1.25 -0.05
CA MET A 126 -16.47 1.51 -0.76
C MET A 126 -15.35 0.51 -0.42
N TRP A 127 -15.59 -0.48 0.45
CA TRP A 127 -14.58 -1.51 0.79
C TRP A 127 -13.95 -2.13 -0.46
N THR A 128 -14.78 -2.48 -1.46
CA THR A 128 -14.34 -3.08 -2.73
C THR A 128 -13.53 -2.14 -3.64
N GLN A 129 -13.48 -0.84 -3.32
CA GLN A 129 -12.74 0.20 -4.05
C GLN A 129 -11.38 0.52 -3.39
N GLN A 130 -11.17 0.13 -2.11
CA GLN A 130 -9.94 0.36 -1.35
C GLN A 130 -8.84 -0.66 -1.72
N TRP A 131 -8.41 -0.64 -2.97
CA TRP A 131 -7.42 -1.55 -3.56
C TRP A 131 -6.09 -1.61 -2.79
N TYR A 132 -5.73 -0.53 -2.08
CA TYR A 132 -4.53 -0.44 -1.27
C TYR A 132 -4.61 -1.25 0.05
N LEU A 133 -5.82 -1.56 0.54
CA LEU A 133 -6.05 -2.48 1.67
C LEU A 133 -6.18 -3.93 1.18
N GLN A 134 -6.82 -4.13 0.03
CA GLN A 134 -7.00 -5.43 -0.61
C GLN A 134 -6.93 -5.32 -2.14
N ASP A 135 -5.84 -5.82 -2.74
CA ASP A 135 -5.75 -5.84 -4.20
C ASP A 135 -6.59 -7.00 -4.74
N THR A 136 -7.75 -6.66 -5.32
CA THR A 136 -8.70 -7.60 -5.93
C THR A 136 -8.33 -7.98 -7.38
N ARG A 137 -7.33 -7.33 -7.99
CA ARG A 137 -6.93 -7.57 -9.38
C ARG A 137 -6.48 -9.02 -9.57
N MET A 138 -6.92 -9.60 -10.69
CA MET A 138 -6.84 -11.04 -10.95
C MET A 138 -5.72 -11.43 -11.93
N THR A 139 -5.03 -10.45 -12.51
CA THR A 139 -3.99 -10.60 -13.53
C THR A 139 -2.75 -11.31 -12.95
N PRO A 140 -2.47 -12.60 -13.29
CA PRO A 140 -1.43 -13.38 -12.58
C PRO A 140 0.00 -12.95 -12.89
N THR A 141 0.19 -12.05 -13.85
CA THR A 141 1.48 -11.50 -14.28
C THR A 141 1.81 -10.15 -13.63
N LEU A 142 0.90 -9.56 -12.86
CA LEU A 142 1.13 -8.33 -12.10
C LEU A 142 1.36 -8.65 -10.62
N PRO A 143 2.27 -7.94 -9.92
CA PRO A 143 2.30 -7.98 -8.47
C PRO A 143 0.99 -7.41 -7.93
N LYS A 144 0.47 -8.02 -6.86
CA LYS A 144 -0.49 -7.33 -5.99
C LYS A 144 0.16 -6.07 -5.41
N LEU A 145 -0.61 -5.01 -5.28
CA LEU A 145 -0.19 -3.74 -4.71
C LEU A 145 -1.14 -3.38 -3.56
N ASP A 146 -1.14 -4.23 -2.52
CA ASP A 146 -1.81 -3.96 -1.24
C ASP A 146 -0.79 -3.85 -0.10
N LEU A 147 -1.15 -3.07 0.93
CA LEU A 147 -0.36 -2.85 2.16
C LEU A 147 -0.31 -4.09 3.08
N HIS A 148 -0.92 -5.19 2.66
CA HIS A 148 -0.95 -6.47 3.36
C HIS A 148 -1.53 -6.41 4.79
N VAL A 149 -2.58 -5.62 4.99
CA VAL A 149 -3.26 -5.40 6.29
C VAL A 149 -4.17 -6.56 6.71
N LEU A 150 -4.81 -7.26 5.76
CA LEU A 150 -5.77 -8.34 6.04
C LEU A 150 -5.28 -9.41 7.05
N PRO A 151 -4.02 -9.91 7.00
CA PRO A 151 -3.54 -10.90 7.96
C PRO A 151 -3.28 -10.33 9.36
N VAL A 152 -3.18 -9.01 9.50
CA VAL A 152 -3.07 -8.32 10.80
C VAL A 152 -4.44 -8.29 11.48
N TRP A 153 -5.47 -7.84 10.76
CA TRP A 153 -6.86 -7.85 11.24
C TRP A 153 -7.33 -9.27 11.58
N GLN A 154 -6.87 -10.30 10.86
CA GLN A 154 -7.13 -11.72 11.18
C GLN A 154 -6.49 -12.21 12.49
N LYS A 155 -5.54 -11.47 13.08
CA LYS A 155 -5.04 -11.69 14.44
C LYS A 155 -5.87 -10.97 15.52
N GLY A 156 -6.83 -10.13 15.14
CA GLY A 156 -7.59 -9.25 16.02
C GLY A 156 -6.96 -7.87 16.23
N ILE A 157 -5.77 -7.63 15.66
CA ILE A 157 -5.03 -6.36 15.74
C ILE A 157 -5.63 -5.39 14.72
N THR A 158 -6.06 -4.23 15.18
CA THR A 158 -7.07 -3.36 14.53
C THR A 158 -6.94 -1.87 14.87
N GLY A 159 -5.98 -1.48 15.72
CA GLY A 159 -5.74 -0.12 16.19
C GLY A 159 -6.06 0.11 17.68
N LYS A 160 -6.50 -0.92 18.41
CA LYS A 160 -7.14 -0.75 19.72
C LYS A 160 -6.21 -0.15 20.77
N GLY A 161 -6.68 0.92 21.40
CA GLY A 161 -5.96 1.61 22.48
C GLY A 161 -4.80 2.48 22.00
N VAL A 162 -4.69 2.72 20.68
CA VAL A 162 -3.80 3.70 20.07
C VAL A 162 -4.64 4.89 19.58
N VAL A 163 -4.10 6.09 19.73
CA VAL A 163 -4.72 7.34 19.26
C VAL A 163 -3.82 7.99 18.18
N ILE A 164 -4.35 8.79 17.24
CA ILE A 164 -3.58 9.34 16.09
C ILE A 164 -4.12 10.71 15.60
N THR A 165 -3.34 11.79 15.59
CA THR A 165 -3.78 13.04 14.91
C THR A 165 -3.35 13.11 13.46
N VAL A 166 -4.08 13.91 12.70
CA VAL A 166 -3.60 14.58 11.50
C VAL A 166 -3.36 16.05 11.88
N LEU A 167 -2.24 16.67 11.52
CA LEU A 167 -2.02 18.12 11.73
C LEU A 167 -2.36 18.83 10.42
N ASP A 168 -3.47 19.58 10.30
CA ASP A 168 -4.01 19.94 8.98
C ASP A 168 -5.04 21.12 8.98
N ASP A 169 -5.94 21.16 7.99
CA ASP A 169 -6.96 22.19 7.74
C ASP A 169 -8.24 22.14 8.61
N GLY A 170 -8.29 21.25 9.60
CA GLY A 170 -9.47 20.99 10.42
C GLY A 170 -10.45 19.98 9.79
N LEU A 171 -11.32 19.41 10.62
CA LEU A 171 -11.96 18.14 10.31
C LEU A 171 -13.31 17.91 11.07
N GLU A 172 -14.41 17.58 10.37
CA GLU A 172 -15.82 17.66 10.85
C GLU A 172 -16.20 16.50 11.79
N TRP A 173 -16.55 16.66 13.07
CA TRP A 173 -16.66 15.47 13.97
C TRP A 173 -17.92 14.64 13.90
N ASN A 174 -19.02 15.23 13.46
CA ASN A 174 -20.33 14.58 13.50
C ASN A 174 -20.66 13.74 12.25
N HIS A 175 -19.81 13.75 11.22
CA HIS A 175 -19.91 12.83 10.09
C HIS A 175 -19.81 11.38 10.55
N THR A 176 -20.63 10.54 9.94
CA THR A 176 -21.06 9.26 10.51
C THR A 176 -19.97 8.19 10.63
N ASP A 177 -18.80 8.39 10.03
CA ASP A 177 -17.81 7.33 9.79
C ASP A 177 -16.64 7.33 10.79
N ILE A 178 -16.25 8.48 11.34
CA ILE A 178 -15.24 8.54 12.42
C ILE A 178 -15.88 8.79 13.79
N TYR A 179 -17.16 9.21 13.91
CA TYR A 179 -17.69 9.78 15.18
C TYR A 179 -17.51 8.92 16.46
N ALA A 180 -17.43 7.58 16.33
CA ALA A 180 -17.16 6.68 17.46
C ALA A 180 -15.67 6.64 17.85
N ASN A 181 -14.79 6.93 16.89
CA ASN A 181 -13.33 6.96 16.99
C ASN A 181 -12.78 8.38 17.32
N TYR A 182 -13.65 9.38 17.50
CA TYR A 182 -13.39 10.69 18.13
C TYR A 182 -12.53 10.57 19.40
N ASP A 183 -11.43 11.32 19.57
CA ASP A 183 -10.85 11.65 20.90
C ASP A 183 -10.82 13.17 21.26
N PRO A 184 -11.67 13.63 22.20
CA PRO A 184 -11.78 15.05 22.56
C PRO A 184 -10.59 15.59 23.33
N ASP A 185 -9.93 14.79 24.16
CA ASP A 185 -8.82 15.25 24.99
C ASP A 185 -7.57 15.53 24.15
N ALA A 186 -7.54 14.99 22.94
CA ALA A 186 -6.52 15.26 21.96
C ALA A 186 -6.96 16.40 20.97
N SER A 187 -8.22 16.83 20.93
CA SER A 187 -8.69 17.89 19.98
C SER A 187 -8.12 19.30 20.24
N TYR A 188 -7.69 20.01 19.20
CA TYR A 188 -7.47 21.46 19.28
C TYR A 188 -7.51 22.25 17.97
N ASP A 189 -7.96 23.50 18.05
CA ASP A 189 -7.91 24.51 16.99
C ASP A 189 -6.92 25.63 17.32
N PHE A 190 -5.85 25.78 16.53
CA PHE A 190 -4.85 26.86 16.67
C PHE A 190 -5.07 28.04 15.71
N ASN A 191 -6.07 27.99 14.83
CA ASN A 191 -6.42 29.11 13.97
C ASN A 191 -7.40 30.08 14.67
N ASP A 192 -8.41 29.55 15.36
CA ASP A 192 -9.41 30.30 16.13
C ASP A 192 -9.19 30.20 17.67
N ASN A 193 -8.28 29.33 18.14
CA ASN A 193 -7.85 29.16 19.54
C ASN A 193 -8.95 28.63 20.48
N ASP A 194 -9.52 27.47 20.15
CA ASP A 194 -10.42 26.72 21.03
C ASP A 194 -10.28 25.18 20.84
N HIS A 195 -11.21 24.41 21.41
CA HIS A 195 -11.16 22.95 21.42
C HIS A 195 -11.92 22.27 20.27
N ASP A 196 -12.49 23.03 19.34
CA ASP A 196 -13.38 22.53 18.27
C ASP A 196 -12.73 22.71 16.87
N PRO A 197 -11.84 21.80 16.42
CA PRO A 197 -11.15 21.89 15.12
C PRO A 197 -12.05 21.63 13.90
N PHE A 198 -13.36 21.86 14.02
CA PHE A 198 -14.33 21.69 12.96
C PHE A 198 -14.00 22.60 11.76
N PRO A 199 -14.02 22.10 10.50
CA PRO A 199 -13.51 22.81 9.36
C PRO A 199 -14.50 23.89 8.96
N ARG A 200 -13.96 25.07 8.68
CA ARG A 200 -14.72 26.19 8.14
C ARG A 200 -15.14 25.88 6.70
N TYR A 201 -16.36 25.36 6.52
CA TYR A 201 -16.95 25.19 5.19
C TYR A 201 -16.97 26.50 4.39
N ASP A 202 -16.67 26.42 3.09
CA ASP A 202 -16.84 27.51 2.15
C ASP A 202 -17.20 27.00 0.74
N LEU A 203 -17.28 27.94 -0.22
CA LEU A 203 -17.72 27.67 -1.60
C LEU A 203 -16.66 26.98 -2.47
N THR A 204 -15.41 26.88 -2.01
CA THR A 204 -14.36 26.10 -2.68
C THR A 204 -14.18 24.73 -2.02
N ASN A 205 -14.68 24.56 -0.79
CA ASN A 205 -14.44 23.43 0.09
C ASN A 205 -12.95 23.11 0.10
N GLU A 206 -12.13 24.08 0.51
CA GLU A 206 -10.69 23.88 0.65
C GLU A 206 -10.37 23.01 1.87
N ASN A 207 -11.01 23.32 3.01
CA ASN A 207 -10.86 22.70 4.34
C ASN A 207 -11.52 21.32 4.46
N LYS A 208 -10.92 20.31 3.81
CA LYS A 208 -11.40 18.91 3.77
C LYS A 208 -10.26 17.90 3.78
N HIS A 209 -9.02 18.37 3.83
CA HIS A 209 -7.83 17.59 3.57
C HIS A 209 -7.51 16.69 4.76
N GLY A 210 -7.45 17.27 5.97
CA GLY A 210 -7.14 16.55 7.19
C GLY A 210 -8.06 15.36 7.44
N THR A 211 -9.33 15.45 7.02
CA THR A 211 -10.23 14.30 7.15
C THR A 211 -9.73 13.14 6.35
N ARG A 212 -9.40 13.37 5.09
CA ARG A 212 -9.23 12.28 4.13
C ARG A 212 -8.13 11.35 4.65
N CYS A 213 -7.12 11.97 5.24
CA CYS A 213 -6.11 11.36 6.09
C CYS A 213 -6.69 10.61 7.32
N ALA A 214 -7.47 11.25 8.19
CA ALA A 214 -8.09 10.61 9.37
C ALA A 214 -9.00 9.41 9.00
N GLY A 215 -9.71 9.47 7.87
CA GLY A 215 -10.54 8.39 7.35
C GLY A 215 -9.70 7.19 6.89
N GLU A 216 -8.61 7.45 6.16
CA GLU A 216 -7.62 6.42 5.81
C GLU A 216 -7.00 5.76 7.04
N ILE A 217 -6.81 6.51 8.13
CA ILE A 217 -6.33 5.97 9.41
C ILE A 217 -7.42 5.12 10.08
N ALA A 218 -8.56 5.69 10.47
CA ALA A 218 -9.53 5.03 11.32
C ALA A 218 -11.00 5.47 11.13
N MET A 219 -11.49 5.57 9.89
CA MET A 219 -12.95 5.38 9.68
C MET A 219 -13.38 3.99 10.11
N GLN A 220 -14.56 3.90 10.73
CA GLN A 220 -15.11 2.70 11.34
C GLN A 220 -15.25 1.55 10.33
N ALA A 221 -15.38 0.33 10.87
CA ALA A 221 -15.74 -0.85 10.11
C ALA A 221 -17.20 -1.25 10.34
N ASN A 222 -17.82 -1.86 9.32
CA ASN A 222 -19.13 -2.52 9.36
C ASN A 222 -20.34 -1.62 9.72
N ASN A 223 -20.27 -0.32 9.46
CA ASN A 223 -21.33 0.65 9.77
C ASN A 223 -22.21 1.01 8.53
N LYS A 224 -21.88 0.51 7.34
CA LYS A 224 -22.52 0.80 6.03
C LYS A 224 -22.26 2.23 5.52
N LYS A 225 -21.20 2.87 6.00
CA LYS A 225 -20.66 4.16 5.52
C LYS A 225 -19.36 3.93 4.77
N CYS A 226 -18.70 5.00 4.33
CA CYS A 226 -17.81 5.06 3.18
C CYS A 226 -17.00 3.76 2.94
N GLY A 227 -15.94 3.54 3.72
CA GLY A 227 -15.06 2.38 3.61
C GLY A 227 -14.60 1.93 4.99
N VAL A 228 -13.33 1.50 5.10
CA VAL A 228 -12.71 1.05 6.36
C VAL A 228 -11.32 1.66 6.50
N GLY A 229 -10.98 2.18 7.69
CA GLY A 229 -9.64 2.68 7.99
C GLY A 229 -8.61 1.56 8.16
N VAL A 230 -7.32 1.86 8.00
CA VAL A 230 -6.23 0.88 8.24
C VAL A 230 -6.27 0.34 9.68
N ALA A 231 -6.58 1.22 10.64
CA ALA A 231 -6.66 0.98 12.07
C ALA A 231 -8.06 1.37 12.58
N PHE A 232 -9.12 0.77 12.02
CA PHE A 232 -10.52 1.13 12.24
C PHE A 232 -11.05 1.05 13.69
N ASP A 233 -10.28 0.48 14.63
CA ASP A 233 -10.59 0.48 16.08
C ASP A 233 -9.61 1.39 16.90
N SER A 234 -8.79 2.21 16.24
CA SER A 234 -8.04 3.32 16.86
C SER A 234 -8.94 4.53 17.14
N LYS A 235 -8.44 5.44 17.99
CA LYS A 235 -8.93 6.80 18.11
C LYS A 235 -8.19 7.74 17.15
N VAL A 236 -8.83 8.78 16.60
CA VAL A 236 -8.23 9.53 15.48
C VAL A 236 -8.70 10.98 15.27
N GLY A 237 -7.76 11.79 14.77
CA GLY A 237 -7.93 13.21 14.62
C GLY A 237 -7.18 14.00 13.56
N GLY A 238 -6.74 15.21 13.92
CA GLY A 238 -7.01 16.44 13.16
C GLY A 238 -6.87 17.78 13.92
N ILE A 239 -5.67 18.29 14.21
CA ILE A 239 -5.49 19.65 14.76
C ILE A 239 -5.72 20.66 13.64
N ARG A 240 -6.66 21.60 13.81
CA ARG A 240 -6.91 22.70 12.84
C ARG A 240 -5.83 23.78 12.99
N MET A 241 -4.92 23.82 12.03
CA MET A 241 -3.79 24.75 12.02
C MET A 241 -3.46 25.34 10.64
N LEU A 242 -3.92 24.74 9.53
CA LEU A 242 -3.69 25.24 8.16
C LEU A 242 -4.74 26.23 7.62
N ASP A 243 -5.93 26.35 8.24
CA ASP A 243 -6.99 27.29 7.81
C ASP A 243 -6.74 28.72 8.32
N GLY A 244 -5.51 29.21 8.17
CA GLY A 244 -5.11 30.50 8.73
C GLY A 244 -3.65 30.87 8.52
N ILE A 245 -3.16 31.80 9.34
CA ILE A 245 -1.76 32.24 9.31
C ILE A 245 -0.94 31.27 10.15
N VAL A 246 -0.34 30.26 9.51
CA VAL A 246 0.63 29.35 10.15
C VAL A 246 1.85 30.16 10.62
N THR A 247 2.37 29.83 11.81
CA THR A 247 3.58 30.43 12.40
C THR A 247 4.40 29.36 13.15
N ASP A 248 5.69 29.60 13.38
CA ASP A 248 6.57 28.74 14.19
C ASP A 248 5.96 28.40 15.58
N ALA A 249 5.17 29.32 16.16
CA ALA A 249 4.45 29.07 17.40
C ALA A 249 3.26 28.10 17.23
N ILE A 250 2.49 28.23 16.16
CA ILE A 250 1.36 27.34 15.82
C ILE A 250 1.87 25.95 15.41
N GLU A 251 2.93 25.88 14.58
CA GLU A 251 3.62 24.62 14.27
C GLU A 251 4.07 23.92 15.56
N ALA A 252 4.76 24.64 16.45
CA ALA A 252 5.26 24.08 17.70
C ALA A 252 4.16 23.59 18.64
N SER A 253 3.07 24.35 18.77
CA SER A 253 1.94 23.98 19.60
C SER A 253 1.14 22.81 19.02
N SER A 254 1.12 22.65 17.68
CA SER A 254 0.52 21.51 16.99
C SER A 254 1.37 20.24 17.12
N ILE A 255 2.69 20.35 16.91
CA ILE A 255 3.67 19.24 17.01
C ILE A 255 3.87 18.77 18.47
N GLY A 256 3.60 19.64 19.44
CA GLY A 256 3.78 19.39 20.88
C GLY A 256 2.48 19.35 21.68
N PHE A 257 1.35 19.02 21.05
CA PHE A 257 0.05 18.98 21.72
C PHE A 257 -0.10 17.80 22.71
N ASN A 258 -0.90 18.02 23.76
CA ASN A 258 -1.26 17.15 24.91
C ASN A 258 -0.35 15.92 25.23
N PRO A 259 0.98 16.03 25.35
CA PRO A 259 1.90 14.96 24.94
C PRO A 259 2.08 13.73 25.86
N ASP A 260 1.04 13.26 26.56
CA ASP A 260 1.04 12.09 27.44
C ASP A 260 -0.13 11.10 27.20
N HIS A 261 -0.99 11.36 26.20
CA HIS A 261 -2.26 10.66 25.94
C HIS A 261 -2.25 9.74 24.69
N VAL A 262 -1.35 9.99 23.73
CA VAL A 262 -1.48 9.52 22.34
C VAL A 262 -0.12 9.31 21.63
N ASP A 263 -0.07 8.34 20.73
CA ASP A 263 1.16 7.76 20.20
C ASP A 263 1.65 8.32 18.85
N ILE A 264 0.77 8.85 17.99
CA ILE A 264 1.12 9.22 16.59
C ILE A 264 0.62 10.61 16.17
N TYR A 265 1.50 11.35 15.47
CA TYR A 265 1.15 12.51 14.65
C TYR A 265 1.35 12.17 13.16
N SER A 266 0.32 12.40 12.35
CA SER A 266 0.37 12.41 10.88
C SER A 266 0.39 13.86 10.40
N ALA A 267 1.33 14.24 9.56
CA ALA A 267 1.41 15.60 9.01
C ALA A 267 1.67 15.54 7.51
N SER A 268 0.83 16.22 6.74
CA SER A 268 0.82 16.19 5.27
C SER A 268 1.09 17.57 4.65
N TRP A 269 1.79 18.43 5.39
CA TRP A 269 2.18 19.80 5.02
C TRP A 269 3.68 20.03 5.13
N GLY A 270 4.14 21.17 4.62
CA GLY A 270 5.52 21.62 4.66
C GLY A 270 5.73 22.86 3.82
N PRO A 271 6.98 23.20 3.45
CA PRO A 271 7.29 24.27 2.52
C PRO A 271 6.63 24.06 1.14
N ASN A 272 6.43 25.15 0.39
CA ASN A 272 5.83 25.10 -0.94
C ASN A 272 6.58 24.15 -1.90
N ASP A 273 5.88 23.15 -2.45
CA ASP A 273 6.35 22.20 -3.50
C ASP A 273 6.55 22.84 -4.89
N ASP A 274 6.96 24.11 -4.93
CA ASP A 274 7.17 24.88 -6.15
C ASP A 274 8.48 24.51 -6.89
N GLY A 275 9.37 23.75 -6.24
CA GLY A 275 10.69 23.35 -6.73
C GLY A 275 11.78 24.41 -6.58
N LYS A 276 11.54 25.49 -5.81
CA LYS A 276 12.52 26.56 -5.53
C LYS A 276 12.68 26.87 -4.03
N THR A 277 11.66 26.63 -3.22
CA THR A 277 11.69 26.91 -1.77
C THR A 277 12.73 26.04 -1.04
N VAL A 278 13.32 26.57 0.04
CA VAL A 278 14.23 25.88 0.98
C VAL A 278 13.95 26.45 2.35
N GLU A 279 13.27 25.65 3.17
CA GLU A 279 12.68 26.03 4.44
C GLU A 279 12.44 24.77 5.27
N GLY A 280 12.34 24.90 6.58
CA GLY A 280 12.15 23.81 7.53
C GLY A 280 11.64 24.37 8.86
N PRO A 281 11.34 23.50 9.84
CA PRO A 281 10.70 23.91 11.08
C PRO A 281 11.46 25.05 11.76
N GLY A 282 10.71 26.01 12.29
CA GLY A 282 11.27 27.14 13.04
C GLY A 282 11.89 26.73 14.39
N ARG A 283 12.27 27.72 15.21
CA ARG A 283 12.99 27.46 16.47
C ARG A 283 12.09 26.82 17.51
N LEU A 284 10.80 27.13 17.48
CA LEU A 284 9.81 26.54 18.38
C LEU A 284 9.39 25.16 17.86
N ALA A 285 9.16 24.99 16.55
CA ALA A 285 8.82 23.71 15.94
C ALA A 285 9.96 22.66 16.10
N GLN A 286 11.22 23.06 15.93
CA GLN A 286 12.37 22.20 16.25
C GLN A 286 12.38 21.76 17.72
N LYS A 287 12.05 22.68 18.65
CA LYS A 287 11.91 22.35 20.07
C LYS A 287 10.72 21.45 20.36
N ALA A 288 9.62 21.61 19.63
CA ALA A 288 8.46 20.74 19.74
C ALA A 288 8.81 19.31 19.29
N PHE A 289 9.61 19.12 18.22
CA PHE A 289 10.16 17.81 17.89
C PHE A 289 11.17 17.30 18.95
N GLU A 290 12.05 18.16 19.48
CA GLU A 290 12.96 17.78 20.57
C GLU A 290 12.22 17.36 21.85
N TYR A 291 11.04 17.94 22.12
CA TYR A 291 10.18 17.58 23.24
C TYR A 291 9.31 16.36 22.91
N GLY A 292 8.81 16.28 21.67
CA GLY A 292 8.15 15.14 21.02
C GLY A 292 8.93 13.84 21.20
N ILE A 293 10.22 13.89 20.92
CA ILE A 293 11.19 12.80 21.12
C ILE A 293 11.34 12.36 22.61
N LYS A 294 10.68 13.07 23.55
CA LYS A 294 10.62 12.80 24.98
C LYS A 294 9.18 12.54 25.51
N GLN A 295 8.12 13.09 24.88
CA GLN A 295 6.67 13.01 25.22
C GLN A 295 5.83 13.33 23.94
N THR A 296 4.69 12.68 23.57
CA THR A 296 3.92 12.83 22.28
C THR A 296 2.37 12.79 22.42
N SER A 297 1.51 13.50 21.61
CA SER A 297 0.01 13.27 21.44
C SER A 297 -0.89 14.05 20.40
N ALA A 298 -2.12 13.57 20.08
CA ALA A 298 -3.04 13.90 18.91
C ALA A 298 -4.00 15.15 18.94
N ASP A 299 -5.25 15.36 18.38
CA ASP A 299 -6.40 14.83 17.52
C ASP A 299 -7.13 16.06 16.83
N LEU A 300 -8.28 16.14 16.08
CA LEU A 300 -9.57 15.41 15.85
C LEU A 300 -10.27 15.63 14.43
N HIS A 301 -10.99 14.67 13.75
CA HIS A 301 -12.17 15.02 12.85
C HIS A 301 -12.56 14.24 11.50
N ASN A 302 -13.68 14.57 10.75
CA ASN A 302 -14.10 14.01 9.38
C ASN A 302 -15.17 14.65 8.33
N GLU A 303 -14.83 14.88 7.03
CA GLU A 303 -15.61 14.83 5.72
C GLU A 303 -15.10 13.71 4.71
N CYS A 304 -15.95 12.80 4.15
CA CYS A 304 -15.50 11.67 3.28
C CYS A 304 -15.05 11.96 1.81
N THR A 305 -14.24 11.08 1.20
CA THR A 305 -13.92 11.15 -0.26
C THR A 305 -13.60 9.83 -0.98
N VAL A 306 -13.76 9.83 -2.31
CA VAL A 306 -13.21 8.83 -3.26
C VAL A 306 -11.96 9.32 -4.01
N THR A 307 -11.62 10.61 -3.93
CA THR A 307 -10.52 11.24 -4.67
C THR A 307 -9.57 11.96 -3.73
N HIS A 308 -8.71 11.18 -3.06
CA HIS A 308 -7.50 11.66 -2.39
C HIS A 308 -6.28 11.18 -3.18
N THR A 309 -5.29 12.05 -3.37
CA THR A 309 -4.11 11.83 -4.22
C THR A 309 -2.92 12.63 -3.69
N GLY A 310 -1.70 12.23 -4.10
CA GLY A 310 -0.45 12.84 -3.64
C GLY A 310 0.16 12.11 -2.44
N THR A 311 1.31 12.62 -1.98
CA THR A 311 2.02 12.10 -0.78
C THR A 311 1.19 12.21 0.49
N SER A 312 0.26 13.17 0.55
CA SER A 312 -0.65 13.40 1.67
C SER A 312 -1.58 12.23 1.99
N ALA A 313 -1.86 11.35 1.02
CA ALA A 313 -2.61 10.10 1.21
C ALA A 313 -1.71 8.95 1.70
N SER A 314 -0.39 9.07 1.58
CA SER A 314 0.56 8.01 1.93
C SER A 314 0.98 8.05 3.41
N ALA A 315 1.12 9.25 4.00
CA ALA A 315 1.44 9.41 5.42
C ALA A 315 0.35 8.88 6.37
N PRO A 316 -0.96 9.08 6.13
CA PRO A 316 -2.04 8.57 6.99
C PRO A 316 -2.16 7.05 6.91
N LEU A 317 -2.03 6.46 5.71
CA LEU A 317 -1.95 5.01 5.55
C LEU A 317 -0.75 4.41 6.31
N ALA A 318 0.39 5.12 6.37
CA ALA A 318 1.53 4.72 7.20
C ALA A 318 1.25 4.85 8.70
N ALA A 319 0.64 5.95 9.14
CA ALA A 319 0.23 6.17 10.54
C ALA A 319 -0.71 5.06 11.04
N GLY A 320 -1.70 4.67 10.23
CA GLY A 320 -2.56 3.51 10.54
C GLY A 320 -1.78 2.20 10.68
N ILE A 321 -0.79 1.92 9.83
CA ILE A 321 0.06 0.73 9.98
C ILE A 321 0.89 0.78 11.27
N PHE A 322 1.39 1.96 11.65
CA PHE A 322 2.12 2.14 12.91
C PHE A 322 1.22 1.93 14.12
N ALA A 323 -0.06 2.31 14.05
CA ALA A 323 -1.04 2.04 15.10
C ALA A 323 -1.29 0.53 15.30
N LEU A 324 -1.41 -0.24 14.20
CA LEU A 324 -1.49 -1.71 14.29
C LEU A 324 -0.25 -2.32 14.97
N ALA A 325 0.94 -1.72 14.79
CA ALA A 325 2.17 -2.19 15.42
C ALA A 325 2.31 -1.77 16.89
N LEU A 326 1.75 -0.63 17.28
CA LEU A 326 1.70 -0.17 18.67
C LEU A 326 0.67 -0.94 19.51
N GLU A 327 -0.48 -1.33 18.95
CA GLU A 327 -1.38 -2.28 19.63
C GLU A 327 -0.64 -3.60 19.94
N ALA A 328 0.10 -4.14 18.97
CA ALA A 328 0.92 -5.34 19.15
C ALA A 328 2.04 -5.13 20.20
N ASN A 329 2.69 -3.96 20.17
CA ASN A 329 3.79 -3.62 21.08
C ASN A 329 3.87 -2.10 21.39
N PRO A 330 3.21 -1.63 22.47
CA PRO A 330 3.26 -0.23 22.88
C PRO A 330 4.57 0.15 23.60
N ASN A 331 5.53 -0.78 23.71
CA ASN A 331 6.86 -0.50 24.24
C ASN A 331 7.88 -0.12 23.13
N LEU A 332 7.44 0.05 21.88
CA LEU A 332 8.29 0.49 20.78
C LEU A 332 8.63 1.98 20.94
N THR A 333 9.92 2.33 20.88
CA THR A 333 10.31 3.75 20.74
C THR A 333 10.14 4.21 19.29
N TRP A 334 10.14 5.54 19.08
CA TRP A 334 10.13 6.13 17.72
C TRP A 334 11.26 5.60 16.80
N ARG A 335 12.40 5.18 17.37
CA ARG A 335 13.50 4.52 16.64
C ARG A 335 13.22 3.07 16.32
N ASP A 336 12.56 2.34 17.23
CA ASP A 336 12.15 0.96 16.97
C ASP A 336 11.17 0.91 15.79
N MET A 337 10.21 1.84 15.73
CA MET A 337 9.30 1.96 14.59
C MET A 337 10.03 2.21 13.27
N GLN A 338 11.03 3.11 13.25
CA GLN A 338 11.86 3.35 12.07
C GLN A 338 12.69 2.12 11.68
N HIS A 339 13.31 1.43 12.64
CA HIS A 339 14.05 0.19 12.41
C HIS A 339 13.15 -0.93 11.85
N LEU A 340 11.92 -1.06 12.37
CA LEU A 340 10.90 -1.97 11.83
C LEU A 340 10.63 -1.65 10.35
N VAL A 341 10.27 -0.41 10.01
CA VAL A 341 10.04 0.03 8.62
C VAL A 341 11.22 -0.31 7.70
N VAL A 342 12.44 0.03 8.10
CA VAL A 342 13.67 -0.27 7.35
C VAL A 342 13.84 -1.78 7.09
N TRP A 343 13.46 -2.61 8.05
CA TRP A 343 13.61 -4.06 8.00
C TRP A 343 12.42 -4.81 7.35
N THR A 344 11.26 -4.17 7.17
CA THR A 344 10.05 -4.82 6.63
C THR A 344 9.50 -4.20 5.35
N SER A 345 9.94 -3.01 4.93
CA SER A 345 9.53 -2.41 3.65
C SER A 345 10.02 -3.22 2.43
N GLU A 346 9.12 -3.49 1.48
CA GLU A 346 9.33 -4.40 0.34
C GLU A 346 9.72 -3.65 -0.94
N TYR A 347 10.90 -3.96 -1.49
CA TYR A 347 11.35 -3.36 -2.75
C TYR A 347 10.84 -4.13 -4.00
N ASP A 348 10.56 -5.43 -3.90
CA ASP A 348 10.26 -6.31 -5.05
C ASP A 348 9.05 -5.84 -5.89
N PRO A 349 7.91 -5.39 -5.31
CA PRO A 349 6.80 -4.81 -6.09
C PRO A 349 7.16 -3.54 -6.87
N LEU A 350 8.24 -2.87 -6.47
CA LEU A 350 8.73 -1.61 -7.03
C LEU A 350 10.04 -1.78 -7.82
N ALA A 351 10.56 -3.00 -7.96
CA ALA A 351 11.92 -3.28 -8.45
C ALA A 351 12.16 -2.87 -9.92
N LEU A 352 11.10 -2.74 -10.72
CA LEU A 352 11.17 -2.25 -12.10
C LEU A 352 11.47 -0.74 -12.21
N ASN A 353 11.38 0.00 -11.10
CA ASN A 353 11.69 1.42 -11.09
C ASN A 353 13.23 1.66 -11.10
N PRO A 354 13.74 2.64 -11.86
CA PRO A 354 15.15 2.99 -11.83
C PRO A 354 15.57 3.59 -10.47
N GLY A 355 16.85 3.45 -10.14
CA GLY A 355 17.47 4.07 -8.94
C GLY A 355 17.61 3.16 -7.72
N TRP A 356 17.12 1.91 -7.78
CA TRP A 356 17.41 0.92 -6.74
C TRP A 356 18.90 0.58 -6.69
N LYS A 357 19.46 0.58 -5.47
CA LYS A 357 20.84 0.19 -5.16
C LYS A 357 20.86 -0.60 -3.85
N LYS A 358 21.86 -1.45 -3.66
CA LYS A 358 22.11 -2.16 -2.39
C LYS A 358 23.15 -1.36 -1.58
N ASN A 359 22.84 -1.06 -0.32
CA ASN A 359 23.75 -0.34 0.58
C ASN A 359 24.80 -1.28 1.22
N GLY A 360 25.73 -0.73 1.99
CA GLY A 360 26.82 -1.49 2.64
C GLY A 360 26.35 -2.49 3.70
N ALA A 361 25.19 -2.25 4.33
CA ALA A 361 24.52 -3.19 5.23
C ALA A 361 23.71 -4.26 4.49
N GLY A 362 23.66 -4.21 3.16
CA GLY A 362 22.93 -5.14 2.31
C GLY A 362 21.45 -4.80 2.09
N LEU A 363 20.99 -3.61 2.49
CA LEU A 363 19.61 -3.16 2.33
C LEU A 363 19.39 -2.54 0.94
N MET A 364 18.25 -2.82 0.32
CA MET A 364 17.82 -2.18 -0.93
C MET A 364 17.23 -0.81 -0.63
N VAL A 365 17.71 0.22 -1.33
CA VAL A 365 17.33 1.62 -1.14
C VAL A 365 17.16 2.37 -2.46
N ASN A 366 16.24 3.34 -2.50
CA ASN A 366 15.96 4.20 -3.66
C ASN A 366 15.47 5.58 -3.19
N SER A 367 16.03 6.67 -3.72
CA SER A 367 15.65 8.05 -3.34
C SER A 367 14.17 8.40 -3.56
N ARG A 368 13.42 7.60 -4.32
CA ARG A 368 11.97 7.78 -4.55
C ARG A 368 11.07 6.98 -3.60
N PHE A 369 11.59 5.91 -2.98
CA PHE A 369 10.78 4.89 -2.29
C PHE A 369 11.37 4.47 -0.93
N GLY A 370 12.44 5.11 -0.46
CA GLY A 370 13.16 4.73 0.75
C GLY A 370 13.66 3.29 0.64
N PHE A 371 13.14 2.41 1.51
CA PHE A 371 13.45 0.98 1.56
C PHE A 371 12.41 0.09 0.85
N GLY A 372 11.31 0.66 0.35
CA GLY A 372 10.22 -0.06 -0.30
C GLY A 372 8.83 0.20 0.30
N LEU A 373 7.82 -0.47 -0.25
CA LEU A 373 6.42 -0.38 0.17
C LEU A 373 6.22 -0.96 1.58
N LEU A 374 5.42 -0.31 2.43
CA LEU A 374 5.08 -0.85 3.75
C LEU A 374 4.31 -2.17 3.63
N ASN A 375 4.69 -3.16 4.43
CA ASN A 375 4.05 -4.48 4.53
C ASN A 375 3.56 -4.65 5.98
N ALA A 376 2.28 -4.36 6.22
CA ALA A 376 1.72 -4.29 7.57
C ALA A 376 1.86 -5.63 8.33
N LYS A 377 1.62 -6.76 7.65
CA LYS A 377 1.88 -8.09 8.23
C LYS A 377 3.33 -8.24 8.70
N ALA A 378 4.30 -7.96 7.83
CA ALA A 378 5.72 -8.14 8.18
C ALA A 378 6.16 -7.20 9.32
N LEU A 379 5.65 -5.96 9.32
CA LEU A 379 5.93 -4.96 10.35
C LEU A 379 5.38 -5.41 11.71
N VAL A 380 4.11 -5.84 11.78
CA VAL A 380 3.47 -6.33 13.00
C VAL A 380 4.03 -7.68 13.47
N ASP A 381 4.33 -8.61 12.56
CA ASP A 381 4.96 -9.90 12.86
C ASP A 381 6.34 -9.73 13.53
N LEU A 382 7.10 -8.70 13.12
CA LEU A 382 8.42 -8.38 13.69
C LEU A 382 8.34 -7.51 14.95
N ALA A 383 7.32 -6.65 15.05
CA ALA A 383 7.05 -5.80 16.21
C ALA A 383 6.65 -6.56 17.48
N ASP A 384 6.06 -7.76 17.32
CA ASP A 384 5.58 -8.62 18.41
C ASP A 384 6.58 -8.70 19.59
N ARG A 385 6.07 -8.56 20.82
CA ARG A 385 6.89 -8.47 22.06
C ARG A 385 7.80 -9.67 22.29
N SER A 386 7.47 -10.86 21.77
CA SER A 386 8.31 -12.04 21.86
C SER A 386 9.47 -11.99 20.87
N THR A 387 9.27 -11.38 19.70
CA THR A 387 10.24 -11.24 18.61
C THR A 387 11.15 -10.00 18.80
N TRP A 388 10.57 -8.82 18.99
CA TRP A 388 11.33 -7.57 18.97
C TRP A 388 12.24 -7.40 20.18
N ARG A 389 13.40 -6.77 19.97
CA ARG A 389 14.30 -6.32 21.03
C ARG A 389 14.62 -4.86 20.77
N ALA A 390 14.32 -4.02 21.76
CA ALA A 390 14.48 -2.57 21.67
C ALA A 390 15.91 -2.19 21.27
N VAL A 391 16.04 -1.23 20.35
CA VAL A 391 17.36 -0.85 19.82
C VAL A 391 18.22 -0.14 20.87
N PRO A 392 19.57 -0.31 20.85
CA PRO A 392 20.46 0.35 21.81
C PRO A 392 20.31 1.87 21.87
N GLU A 393 20.83 2.49 22.93
CA GLU A 393 20.77 3.95 23.15
C GLU A 393 21.31 4.76 21.94
N LYS A 394 20.61 5.82 21.55
CA LYS A 394 20.99 6.69 20.43
C LYS A 394 22.26 7.47 20.74
N LYS A 395 23.33 7.22 19.98
CA LYS A 395 24.57 8.02 19.99
C LYS A 395 24.60 8.99 18.82
N VAL A 396 25.40 10.05 18.96
CA VAL A 396 25.59 11.10 17.96
C VAL A 396 27.07 11.49 17.89
N CYS A 397 27.69 11.26 16.73
CA CYS A 397 29.09 11.62 16.46
C CYS A 397 29.14 12.78 15.46
N ILE A 398 29.88 13.85 15.79
CA ILE A 398 30.02 15.04 14.93
C ILE A 398 31.44 15.09 14.36
N VAL A 399 31.56 14.71 13.09
CA VAL A 399 32.81 14.75 12.32
C VAL A 399 32.94 16.13 11.66
N ARG A 400 34.10 16.76 11.82
CA ARG A 400 34.41 18.09 11.28
C ARG A 400 35.91 18.30 11.18
N ASP A 401 36.35 18.91 10.08
CA ASP A 401 37.73 19.35 9.91
C ASP A 401 37.88 20.81 10.40
N LYS A 402 38.72 21.03 11.41
CA LYS A 402 39.05 22.37 11.95
C LYS A 402 40.03 23.15 11.07
N THR A 403 40.65 22.50 10.09
CA THR A 403 41.61 23.06 9.13
C THR A 403 41.02 23.21 7.73
N PHE A 404 39.69 23.05 7.59
CA PHE A 404 38.99 23.20 6.32
C PHE A 404 38.93 24.67 5.88
N GLU A 405 39.73 25.01 4.87
CA GLU A 405 39.63 26.30 4.17
C GLU A 405 38.52 26.27 3.09
N PRO A 406 37.74 27.36 2.92
CA PRO A 406 36.66 27.43 1.93
C PRO A 406 37.09 27.10 0.50
N ARG A 407 36.40 26.15 -0.14
CA ARG A 407 36.72 25.67 -1.50
C ARG A 407 35.82 26.33 -2.54
N ALA A 408 36.44 27.04 -3.48
CA ALA A 408 35.74 27.72 -4.57
C ALA A 408 35.09 26.70 -5.54
N LEU A 409 33.83 26.95 -5.88
CA LEU A 409 33.04 26.19 -6.85
C LEU A 409 32.77 27.09 -8.06
N ARG A 410 33.16 26.64 -9.26
CA ARG A 410 33.00 27.38 -10.51
C ARG A 410 31.91 26.74 -11.37
N ALA A 411 31.39 27.49 -12.34
CA ALA A 411 30.54 26.97 -13.40
C ALA A 411 31.10 25.68 -14.02
N ASN A 412 30.24 24.67 -14.16
CA ASN A 412 30.58 23.32 -14.67
C ASN A 412 31.74 22.65 -13.92
N GLY A 413 32.05 23.11 -12.71
CA GLY A 413 33.11 22.60 -11.86
C GLY A 413 32.59 21.61 -10.82
N GLU A 414 33.52 20.90 -10.21
CA GLU A 414 33.28 19.99 -9.10
C GLU A 414 34.20 20.35 -7.92
N VAL A 415 33.64 20.30 -6.71
CA VAL A 415 34.40 20.24 -5.46
C VAL A 415 34.16 18.87 -4.83
N THR A 416 35.22 18.06 -4.78
CA THR A 416 35.25 16.82 -3.98
C THR A 416 36.00 17.07 -2.66
N ILE A 417 35.47 16.53 -1.56
CA ILE A 417 36.00 16.60 -0.19
C ILE A 417 36.01 15.19 0.37
N GLU A 418 37.18 14.72 0.79
CA GLU A 418 37.34 13.47 1.53
C GLU A 418 37.23 13.74 3.03
N ILE A 419 36.46 12.90 3.72
CA ILE A 419 36.11 13.04 5.14
C ILE A 419 36.50 11.73 5.83
N PRO A 420 37.77 11.57 6.26
CA PRO A 420 38.20 10.42 7.05
C PRO A 420 37.61 10.50 8.46
N THR A 421 37.07 9.38 8.96
CA THR A 421 36.46 9.30 10.29
C THR A 421 36.65 7.95 10.96
N THR A 422 36.92 7.98 12.27
CA THR A 422 36.84 6.82 13.18
C THR A 422 35.47 6.72 13.88
N ALA A 423 34.48 7.52 13.44
CA ALA A 423 33.12 7.53 13.99
C ALA A 423 33.03 7.66 15.52
N CYS A 424 33.92 8.49 16.09
CA CYS A 424 34.06 8.72 17.53
C CYS A 424 34.52 7.48 18.33
N GLU A 425 35.26 6.56 17.71
CA GLU A 425 36.01 5.50 18.39
C GLU A 425 36.79 6.03 19.61
N GLY A 426 36.76 5.26 20.71
CA GLY A 426 37.34 5.64 22.00
C GLY A 426 36.51 6.64 22.83
N GLN A 427 35.32 7.05 22.38
CA GLN A 427 34.41 7.97 23.10
C GLN A 427 33.05 7.32 23.36
N GLU A 428 32.30 7.84 24.35
CA GLU A 428 30.96 7.34 24.73
C GLU A 428 29.90 7.45 23.63
N ASN A 429 30.17 8.29 22.62
CA ASN A 429 29.32 8.52 21.45
C ASN A 429 29.83 7.82 20.17
N VAL A 430 30.67 6.79 20.30
CA VAL A 430 31.06 5.91 19.19
C VAL A 430 29.84 5.31 18.49
N ILE A 431 29.88 5.23 17.15
CA ILE A 431 28.83 4.62 16.33
C ILE A 431 29.43 3.52 15.47
N THR A 432 28.92 2.29 15.63
CA THR A 432 29.31 1.10 14.85
C THR A 432 28.24 0.68 13.83
N SER A 433 27.01 1.15 14.00
CA SER A 433 25.88 0.88 13.09
C SER A 433 25.04 2.16 12.95
N LEU A 434 24.91 2.65 11.72
CA LEU A 434 24.20 3.89 11.41
C LEU A 434 22.66 3.77 11.45
N GLU A 435 22.02 4.88 11.79
CA GLU A 435 20.61 5.18 11.52
C GLU A 435 20.54 6.29 10.47
N HIS A 436 20.61 7.54 10.94
CA HIS A 436 20.54 8.75 10.12
C HIS A 436 21.94 9.34 9.92
N VAL A 437 22.18 9.91 8.74
CA VAL A 437 23.35 10.75 8.45
C VAL A 437 22.88 12.13 8.03
N GLN A 438 23.42 13.17 8.65
CA GLN A 438 23.22 14.55 8.23
C GLN A 438 24.53 15.18 7.78
N LEU A 439 24.49 15.98 6.73
CA LEU A 439 25.54 16.89 6.33
C LEU A 439 25.05 18.32 6.56
N GLU A 440 25.51 18.99 7.61
CA GLU A 440 25.36 20.45 7.70
C GLU A 440 26.38 21.05 6.72
N ALA A 441 25.95 21.97 5.85
CA ALA A 441 26.86 22.73 5.02
C ALA A 441 26.45 24.20 4.84
N THR A 442 27.44 25.06 4.70
CA THR A 442 27.27 26.42 4.13
C THR A 442 27.88 26.46 2.75
N ILE A 443 27.04 26.66 1.73
CA ILE A 443 27.40 26.69 0.31
C ILE A 443 26.83 27.99 -0.28
N GLU A 444 27.70 28.95 -0.55
CA GLU A 444 27.37 30.17 -1.28
C GLU A 444 27.36 29.85 -2.78
N TYR A 445 26.30 30.20 -3.53
CA TYR A 445 26.27 29.99 -4.98
C TYR A 445 25.31 30.95 -5.72
N SER A 446 25.70 31.38 -6.92
CA SER A 446 24.95 32.34 -7.75
C SER A 446 23.55 31.87 -8.17
N ARG A 447 23.38 30.56 -8.40
CA ARG A 447 22.10 29.94 -8.76
C ARG A 447 21.97 28.58 -8.09
N ARG A 448 21.41 28.56 -6.88
CA ARG A 448 21.36 27.39 -5.99
C ARG A 448 20.76 26.13 -6.62
N GLY A 449 19.79 26.28 -7.52
CA GLY A 449 19.17 25.17 -8.24
C GLY A 449 20.09 24.38 -9.17
N ASP A 450 21.25 24.94 -9.54
CA ASP A 450 22.21 24.29 -10.45
C ASP A 450 23.15 23.32 -9.71
N LEU A 451 23.11 23.33 -8.38
CA LEU A 451 23.92 22.49 -7.51
C LEU A 451 23.37 21.07 -7.44
N HIS A 452 24.25 20.11 -7.67
CA HIS A 452 24.04 18.71 -7.33
C HIS A 452 24.99 18.33 -6.19
N VAL A 453 24.46 17.81 -5.08
CA VAL A 453 25.23 17.41 -3.90
C VAL A 453 25.07 15.91 -3.71
N THR A 454 26.19 15.18 -3.66
CA THR A 454 26.24 13.74 -3.41
C THR A 454 27.20 13.43 -2.26
N LEU A 455 26.79 12.52 -1.37
CA LEU A 455 27.60 11.98 -0.28
C LEU A 455 27.73 10.46 -0.45
N THR A 456 28.96 9.97 -0.48
CA THR A 456 29.29 8.54 -0.54
C THR A 456 29.83 8.07 0.80
N SER A 457 29.30 6.96 1.33
CA SER A 457 29.79 6.36 2.57
C SER A 457 31.12 5.62 2.42
N ALA A 458 31.78 5.35 3.54
CA ALA A 458 32.97 4.49 3.59
C ALA A 458 32.72 3.07 3.04
N SER A 459 31.46 2.59 3.06
CA SER A 459 31.07 1.31 2.43
C SER A 459 30.72 1.43 0.94
N GLY A 460 30.86 2.61 0.34
CA GLY A 460 30.61 2.86 -1.09
C GLY A 460 29.19 3.30 -1.44
N THR A 461 28.28 3.47 -0.46
CA THR A 461 26.89 3.87 -0.71
C THR A 461 26.79 5.35 -1.09
N SER A 462 26.75 5.63 -2.39
CA SER A 462 26.52 6.98 -2.93
C SER A 462 25.06 7.41 -2.80
N THR A 463 24.83 8.62 -2.28
CA THR A 463 23.50 9.24 -2.14
C THR A 463 23.51 10.69 -2.62
N VAL A 464 22.59 10.99 -3.55
CA VAL A 464 22.20 12.36 -3.88
C VAL A 464 21.46 12.97 -2.69
N LEU A 465 22.05 14.01 -2.10
CA LEU A 465 21.48 14.84 -1.03
C LEU A 465 20.75 16.07 -1.58
N LEU A 466 21.16 16.53 -2.78
CA LEU A 466 20.48 17.58 -3.54
C LEU A 466 20.58 17.24 -5.02
N ALA A 467 19.43 17.13 -5.69
CA ALA A 467 19.35 17.06 -7.15
C ALA A 467 19.20 18.46 -7.75
N GLU A 468 19.46 18.60 -9.06
CA GLU A 468 19.21 19.85 -9.78
C GLU A 468 17.74 20.27 -9.67
N ARG A 469 17.49 21.56 -9.47
CA ARG A 469 16.15 22.15 -9.37
C ARG A 469 16.04 23.32 -10.34
N GLU A 470 15.57 23.04 -11.55
CA GLU A 470 15.50 24.02 -12.66
C GLU A 470 14.85 25.36 -12.26
N ARG A 471 13.87 25.35 -11.35
CA ARG A 471 13.12 26.53 -10.90
C ARG A 471 13.82 27.36 -9.82
N ASP A 472 14.82 26.82 -9.13
CA ASP A 472 15.51 27.49 -8.01
C ASP A 472 16.58 28.46 -8.52
N THR A 473 16.15 29.66 -8.89
CA THR A 473 17.02 30.77 -9.30
C THR A 473 17.72 31.48 -8.12
N SER A 474 17.62 30.97 -6.89
CA SER A 474 18.05 31.73 -5.70
C SER A 474 19.58 31.90 -5.61
N PRO A 475 20.09 33.12 -5.34
CA PRO A 475 21.49 33.36 -5.02
C PRO A 475 21.82 33.14 -3.53
N ASN A 476 20.83 32.79 -2.70
CA ASN A 476 20.99 32.72 -1.25
C ASN A 476 21.81 31.49 -0.80
N GLY A 477 21.99 30.50 -1.68
CA GLY A 477 22.70 29.27 -1.37
C GLY A 477 22.09 28.49 -0.19
N PHE A 478 22.96 27.80 0.54
CA PHE A 478 22.66 27.08 1.77
C PHE A 478 23.53 27.64 2.89
N LYS A 479 22.97 27.78 4.10
CA LYS A 479 23.66 28.33 5.27
C LYS A 479 23.33 27.46 6.48
N ASN A 480 24.33 26.74 6.99
CA ASN A 480 24.17 25.73 8.03
C ASN A 480 22.98 24.79 7.75
N TRP A 481 22.85 24.31 6.51
CA TRP A 481 21.70 23.49 6.11
C TRP A 481 22.01 22.00 6.31
N ASP A 482 21.25 21.33 7.17
CA ASP A 482 21.37 19.89 7.44
C ASP A 482 20.68 19.05 6.35
N PHE A 483 21.44 18.61 5.33
CA PHE A 483 20.99 17.62 4.36
C PHE A 483 20.97 16.22 4.99
N MET A 484 19.82 15.56 5.08
CA MET A 484 19.67 14.26 5.75
C MET A 484 19.54 13.08 4.76
N SER A 485 20.07 11.91 5.14
CA SER A 485 19.90 10.63 4.43
C SER A 485 19.74 9.47 5.41
N VAL A 486 18.87 8.52 5.05
CA VAL A 486 18.72 7.19 5.67
C VAL A 486 19.30 6.05 4.81
N HIS A 487 19.82 6.31 3.60
CA HIS A 487 20.26 5.24 2.70
C HIS A 487 21.41 4.38 3.24
N THR A 488 22.16 4.90 4.22
CA THR A 488 23.31 4.23 4.86
C THR A 488 22.95 3.51 6.16
N TRP A 489 21.65 3.33 6.45
CA TRP A 489 21.18 2.62 7.65
C TRP A 489 21.81 1.23 7.77
N GLY A 490 22.26 0.89 8.97
CA GLY A 490 22.97 -0.34 9.31
C GLY A 490 24.46 -0.36 8.99
N GLU A 491 24.99 0.58 8.20
CA GLU A 491 26.40 0.56 7.81
C GLU A 491 27.33 0.90 8.99
N ASN A 492 28.53 0.34 8.96
CA ASN A 492 29.63 0.82 9.78
C ASN A 492 30.16 2.13 9.15
N PRO A 493 30.14 3.27 9.88
CA PRO A 493 30.58 4.56 9.35
C PRO A 493 32.10 4.77 9.30
N VAL A 494 32.92 3.88 9.88
CA VAL A 494 34.38 4.05 9.94
C VAL A 494 35.02 3.97 8.56
N GLY A 495 35.91 4.91 8.24
CA GLY A 495 36.63 5.00 6.97
C GLY A 495 36.56 6.40 6.34
N THR A 496 36.73 6.49 5.03
CA THR A 496 36.68 7.77 4.29
C THR A 496 35.34 7.94 3.60
N TRP A 497 34.61 8.99 3.96
CA TRP A 497 33.41 9.45 3.25
C TRP A 497 33.82 10.44 2.15
N THR A 498 33.01 10.56 1.10
CA THR A 498 33.28 11.49 -0.01
C THR A 498 32.08 12.38 -0.26
N LEU A 499 32.24 13.68 0.02
CA LEU A 499 31.28 14.72 -0.37
C LEU A 499 31.68 15.27 -1.75
N ARG A 500 30.72 15.33 -2.67
CA ARG A 500 30.87 15.85 -4.03
C ARG A 500 29.80 16.92 -4.29
N ILE A 501 30.22 18.09 -4.74
CA ILE A 501 29.35 19.21 -5.09
C ILE A 501 29.69 19.64 -6.52
N THR A 502 28.71 19.61 -7.42
CA THR A 502 28.90 19.81 -8.86
C THR A 502 27.85 20.79 -9.41
N ASP A 503 28.24 21.65 -10.35
CA ASP A 503 27.28 22.43 -11.17
C ASP A 503 26.91 21.61 -12.41
N MET A 504 25.62 21.27 -12.54
CA MET A 504 25.10 20.44 -13.63
C MET A 504 24.62 21.25 -14.85
N SER A 505 24.50 22.57 -14.72
CA SER A 505 23.66 23.41 -15.60
C SER A 505 24.26 23.74 -16.98
N GLY A 506 25.56 23.52 -17.17
CA GLY A 506 26.30 24.00 -18.33
C GLY A 506 26.63 25.50 -18.32
N ARG A 507 26.13 26.29 -17.35
CA ARG A 507 26.12 27.76 -17.41
C ARG A 507 27.42 28.38 -16.90
N ILE A 508 28.28 28.74 -17.86
CA ILE A 508 29.62 29.36 -17.73
C ILE A 508 29.71 30.55 -16.72
N GLN A 509 28.60 31.19 -16.36
CA GLN A 509 28.55 32.38 -15.51
C GLN A 509 28.40 32.08 -14.00
N ASN A 510 28.16 30.83 -13.61
CA ASN A 510 27.98 30.48 -12.20
C ASN A 510 29.28 30.52 -11.38
N GLN A 511 29.15 30.92 -10.11
CA GLN A 511 30.25 30.93 -9.15
C GLN A 511 29.78 30.88 -7.69
N GLY A 512 30.66 30.39 -6.83
CA GLY A 512 30.49 30.41 -5.38
C GLY A 512 31.55 29.59 -4.66
N ARG A 513 31.20 29.04 -3.49
CA ARG A 513 32.11 28.23 -2.65
C ARG A 513 31.35 27.44 -1.59
N ILE A 514 31.91 26.31 -1.19
CA ILE A 514 31.58 25.71 0.12
C ILE A 514 32.46 26.37 1.18
N VAL A 515 31.82 26.93 2.21
CA VAL A 515 32.44 27.70 3.29
C VAL A 515 32.78 26.81 4.48
N ASN A 516 31.87 25.91 4.86
CA ASN A 516 32.05 24.97 5.96
C ASN A 516 31.17 23.72 5.76
N TRP A 517 31.47 22.68 6.53
CA TRP A 517 30.64 21.48 6.67
C TRP A 517 30.84 20.82 8.05
N ARG A 518 29.86 20.05 8.49
CA ARG A 518 30.03 18.96 9.48
C ARG A 518 29.22 17.75 9.04
N LEU A 519 29.78 16.56 9.22
CA LEU A 519 29.10 15.28 9.00
C LEU A 519 28.63 14.75 10.36
N ILE A 520 27.32 14.75 10.57
CA ILE A 520 26.66 14.26 11.78
C ILE A 520 26.21 12.83 11.53
N LEU A 521 26.69 11.92 12.36
CA LEU A 521 26.34 10.52 12.34
C LEU A 521 25.41 10.25 13.53
N HIS A 522 24.27 9.61 13.29
CA HIS A 522 23.39 9.08 14.32
C HIS A 522 23.33 7.56 14.20
N GLY A 523 23.22 6.87 15.33
CA GLY A 523 23.19 5.42 15.33
C GLY A 523 23.46 4.85 16.71
N THR A 524 24.04 3.64 16.72
CA THR A 524 24.28 2.85 17.93
C THR A 524 25.74 2.42 18.04
N SER A 525 26.21 2.26 19.27
CA SER A 525 27.55 1.77 19.63
C SER A 525 27.68 0.24 19.56
N SER A 526 26.60 -0.47 19.23
CA SER A 526 26.54 -1.90 18.99
C SER A 526 25.42 -2.22 17.99
N GLN A 527 25.61 -3.23 17.15
CA GLN A 527 24.63 -3.58 16.11
C GLN A 527 23.30 -4.08 16.73
N PRO A 528 22.13 -3.55 16.34
CA PRO A 528 20.83 -3.99 16.85
C PRO A 528 20.54 -5.47 16.55
N GLU A 529 19.78 -6.13 17.43
CA GLU A 529 19.55 -7.59 17.41
C GLU A 529 19.00 -8.09 16.06
N HIS A 530 18.00 -7.42 15.51
CA HIS A 530 17.38 -7.78 14.23
C HIS A 530 18.34 -7.69 13.04
N MET A 531 19.41 -6.87 13.15
CA MET A 531 20.39 -6.64 12.07
C MET A 531 21.58 -7.60 12.08
N LYS A 532 21.75 -8.42 13.14
CA LYS A 532 22.88 -9.38 13.24
C LYS A 532 22.86 -10.44 12.13
N ASN A 533 21.67 -10.79 11.64
CA ASN A 533 21.50 -11.64 10.47
C ASN A 533 21.24 -10.75 9.24
N PRO A 534 21.84 -11.01 8.07
CA PRO A 534 21.56 -10.24 6.85
C PRO A 534 20.07 -10.26 6.49
N ARG A 535 19.51 -9.12 6.06
CA ARG A 535 18.12 -9.04 5.62
C ARG A 535 17.88 -9.95 4.41
N VAL A 536 16.96 -10.91 4.56
CA VAL A 536 16.56 -11.82 3.49
C VAL A 536 15.39 -11.21 2.73
N TYR A 537 15.58 -10.95 1.44
CA TYR A 537 14.51 -10.52 0.55
C TYR A 537 13.84 -11.73 -0.09
N THR A 538 12.61 -12.02 0.32
CA THR A 538 11.71 -12.97 -0.37
C THR A 538 11.08 -12.29 -1.58
N SER A 539 10.98 -12.98 -2.73
CA SER A 539 10.19 -12.44 -3.85
C SER A 539 8.72 -12.34 -3.44
N TYR A 540 8.05 -11.31 -3.90
CA TYR A 540 6.66 -11.01 -3.59
C TYR A 540 5.70 -12.12 -4.08
N ASN A 541 6.08 -12.84 -5.15
CA ASN A 541 5.38 -14.04 -5.60
C ASN A 541 5.40 -15.20 -4.59
N THR A 542 6.37 -15.23 -3.67
CA THR A 542 6.36 -16.12 -2.50
C THR A 542 5.55 -15.56 -1.33
N VAL A 543 5.47 -14.24 -1.14
CA VAL A 543 4.62 -13.61 -0.12
C VAL A 543 3.13 -13.92 -0.38
N GLN A 544 2.71 -13.97 -1.66
CA GLN A 544 1.37 -14.44 -2.03
C GLN A 544 1.07 -15.90 -1.61
N ASN A 545 2.08 -16.71 -1.27
CA ASN A 545 1.89 -18.09 -0.82
C ASN A 545 1.71 -18.21 0.69
N ASP A 546 2.08 -17.20 1.49
CA ASP A 546 1.81 -17.15 2.93
C ASP A 546 0.30 -17.08 3.21
N ARG A 547 -0.46 -16.44 2.30
CA ARG A 547 -1.95 -16.48 2.24
C ARG A 547 -2.53 -17.91 2.06
N ARG A 548 -1.71 -18.96 1.96
CA ARG A 548 -2.12 -20.38 1.91
C ARG A 548 -1.86 -21.16 3.21
N GLY A 549 -1.15 -20.61 4.19
CA GLY A 549 -0.78 -21.29 5.44
C GLY A 549 -1.92 -21.49 6.46
N VAL A 550 -3.18 -21.47 6.00
CA VAL A 550 -4.36 -21.28 6.84
C VAL A 550 -5.07 -22.59 7.14
N GLU A 551 -4.71 -23.24 8.25
CA GLU A 551 -5.54 -24.24 8.93
C GLU A 551 -5.47 -24.03 10.45
N ARG A 552 -6.57 -23.57 11.09
CA ARG A 552 -6.76 -23.71 12.54
C ARG A 552 -7.38 -25.08 12.80
N MET A 553 -6.78 -25.84 13.71
CA MET A 553 -7.27 -27.15 14.15
C MET A 553 -7.91 -27.02 15.53
N THR A 554 -9.24 -26.94 15.57
CA THR A 554 -10.07 -27.10 16.79
C THR A 554 -11.43 -27.71 16.41
N ASP A 555 -11.45 -29.04 16.36
CA ASP A 555 -12.33 -29.91 17.14
C ASP A 555 -13.87 -29.81 17.12
N LEU A 556 -14.45 -30.99 16.84
CA LEU A 556 -15.69 -31.58 17.36
C LEU A 556 -17.06 -31.13 16.82
N ALA A 557 -17.55 -31.97 15.89
CA ALA A 557 -18.91 -32.52 15.75
C ALA A 557 -20.11 -31.79 16.38
N GLU A 558 -21.13 -31.52 15.56
CA GLU A 558 -22.20 -32.50 15.33
C GLU A 558 -22.82 -32.34 13.93
N ASP A 559 -23.66 -33.28 13.49
CA ASP A 559 -24.22 -33.40 12.13
C ASP A 559 -25.74 -33.54 12.21
N GLU A 560 -26.49 -32.69 11.49
CA GLU A 560 -27.76 -33.12 10.88
C GLU A 560 -28.22 -32.17 9.74
N THR A 561 -29.06 -32.68 8.84
CA THR A 561 -29.41 -32.05 7.56
C THR A 561 -30.92 -31.98 7.32
N THR A 562 -31.40 -30.94 6.63
CA THR A 562 -32.68 -30.97 5.89
C THR A 562 -32.57 -30.14 4.58
N PRO A 563 -32.81 -30.75 3.40
CA PRO A 563 -32.73 -30.08 2.09
C PRO A 563 -34.13 -29.78 1.47
N ASP A 564 -34.13 -29.45 0.16
CA ASP A 564 -35.25 -29.36 -0.80
C ASP A 564 -36.14 -28.08 -0.74
N THR A 565 -36.78 -27.60 -1.82
CA THR A 565 -37.03 -28.20 -3.15
C THR A 565 -37.03 -27.22 -4.36
N LEU A 566 -36.81 -27.82 -5.54
CA LEU A 566 -36.85 -27.39 -6.96
C LEU A 566 -37.79 -26.25 -7.48
N SER A 567 -37.23 -25.49 -8.44
CA SER A 567 -37.74 -25.06 -9.79
C SER A 567 -39.08 -24.33 -10.01
N GLU A 568 -39.07 -23.27 -10.84
CA GLU A 568 -39.53 -23.29 -12.26
C GLU A 568 -39.18 -22.00 -13.06
N THR A 569 -39.47 -21.98 -14.37
CA THR A 569 -39.03 -20.93 -15.34
C THR A 569 -40.16 -20.09 -15.96
N PRO A 570 -39.98 -18.77 -16.22
CA PRO A 570 -41.00 -17.93 -16.86
C PRO A 570 -40.89 -17.85 -18.41
N PRO A 571 -42.02 -17.68 -19.13
CA PRO A 571 -42.05 -17.36 -20.56
C PRO A 571 -42.03 -15.84 -20.86
N VAL A 572 -41.96 -15.47 -22.16
CA VAL A 572 -41.78 -14.08 -22.65
C VAL A 572 -42.85 -13.71 -23.69
N SER A 573 -43.44 -12.50 -23.60
CA SER A 573 -44.03 -11.80 -24.75
C SER A 573 -44.36 -10.30 -24.52
N GLU A 574 -43.74 -9.44 -25.33
CA GLU A 574 -44.27 -8.26 -26.05
C GLU A 574 -44.93 -7.04 -25.34
N GLY A 575 -44.64 -5.83 -25.88
CA GLY A 575 -45.36 -4.55 -25.61
C GLY A 575 -46.39 -4.23 -26.71
N PRO A 576 -46.87 -2.97 -26.92
CA PRO A 576 -46.01 -1.77 -27.10
C PRO A 576 -46.59 -0.36 -26.72
N ASN A 577 -45.78 0.69 -26.90
CA ASN A 577 -46.10 2.11 -27.27
C ASN A 577 -47.16 2.98 -26.53
N GLY A 578 -46.78 4.23 -26.15
CA GLY A 578 -47.59 5.41 -26.54
C GLY A 578 -47.82 6.62 -25.60
N TYR A 579 -46.94 7.63 -25.65
CA TYR A 579 -47.19 9.10 -25.60
C TYR A 579 -47.91 9.87 -24.42
N ASN A 580 -47.19 10.91 -23.93
CA ASN A 580 -47.61 12.30 -23.56
C ASN A 580 -48.37 12.68 -22.25
N SER A 581 -47.60 13.30 -21.33
CA SER A 581 -47.67 14.74 -20.93
C SER A 581 -48.89 15.35 -20.20
N SER A 582 -48.67 15.90 -18.99
CA SER A 582 -48.61 17.39 -18.79
C SER A 582 -48.31 17.82 -17.32
N ARG A 583 -47.75 19.04 -17.15
CA ARG A 583 -47.55 19.86 -15.91
C ARG A 583 -47.05 19.13 -14.63
N ALA A 584 -45.83 19.31 -14.10
CA ALA A 584 -44.91 20.46 -13.97
C ALA A 584 -45.25 21.49 -12.87
N ASP A 585 -44.41 21.55 -11.83
CA ASP A 585 -44.08 22.77 -11.09
C ASP A 585 -42.59 22.75 -10.65
N LYS A 586 -42.06 23.85 -10.06
CA LYS A 586 -40.60 24.13 -10.05
C LYS A 586 -39.90 24.04 -8.69
N LEU A 587 -38.65 23.57 -8.74
CA LEU A 587 -37.50 24.06 -7.95
C LEU A 587 -36.26 24.03 -8.86
N THR A 588 -35.29 24.94 -8.66
CA THR A 588 -34.22 25.21 -9.64
C THR A 588 -32.83 24.83 -9.15
N GLU A 589 -32.27 23.75 -9.71
CA GLU A 589 -30.84 23.46 -9.67
C GLU A 589 -30.07 24.44 -10.59
N GLN A 590 -28.85 24.83 -10.19
CA GLN A 590 -27.90 25.47 -11.10
C GLN A 590 -27.09 24.39 -11.83
N THR A 591 -27.04 24.45 -13.15
CA THR A 591 -26.42 23.39 -13.98
C THR A 591 -25.00 23.77 -14.44
N PRO A 592 -24.12 22.79 -14.77
CA PRO A 592 -22.73 23.04 -15.18
C PRO A 592 -22.53 24.02 -16.36
N LEU A 593 -23.58 24.30 -17.13
CA LEU A 593 -23.62 25.29 -18.20
C LEU A 593 -23.19 26.70 -17.75
N ASP A 594 -23.57 27.15 -16.55
CA ASP A 594 -23.20 28.50 -16.08
C ASP A 594 -21.73 28.60 -15.64
N VAL A 595 -21.09 27.48 -15.24
CA VAL A 595 -19.64 27.41 -14.98
C VAL A 595 -18.85 27.53 -16.29
N ILE A 596 -19.21 26.73 -17.31
CA ILE A 596 -18.60 26.77 -18.64
C ILE A 596 -18.75 28.16 -19.27
N ARG A 597 -19.92 28.78 -19.12
CA ARG A 597 -20.19 30.16 -19.52
C ARG A 597 -19.25 31.17 -18.82
N ARG A 598 -19.04 31.05 -17.50
CA ARG A 598 -18.12 31.91 -16.74
C ARG A 598 -16.68 31.83 -17.28
N ILE A 599 -16.21 30.61 -17.56
CA ILE A 599 -14.87 30.36 -18.12
C ILE A 599 -14.71 31.02 -19.50
N LEU A 600 -15.68 30.82 -20.40
CA LEU A 600 -15.68 31.43 -21.74
C LEU A 600 -15.72 32.97 -21.69
N GLN A 601 -16.54 33.56 -20.80
CA GLN A 601 -16.60 35.02 -20.66
C GLN A 601 -15.29 35.60 -20.09
N ASN A 602 -14.63 34.92 -19.15
CA ASN A 602 -13.32 35.33 -18.62
C ASN A 602 -12.19 35.23 -19.66
N ALA A 603 -12.23 34.24 -20.55
CA ALA A 603 -11.27 34.11 -21.65
C ALA A 603 -11.40 35.26 -22.67
N LEU A 604 -12.63 35.61 -23.06
CA LEU A 604 -12.92 36.69 -24.02
C LEU A 604 -12.59 38.09 -23.46
N ASN A 605 -12.91 38.35 -22.18
CA ASN A 605 -12.71 39.67 -21.58
C ASN A 605 -11.23 40.10 -21.45
N LYS A 606 -10.27 39.16 -21.50
CA LYS A 606 -8.83 39.48 -21.45
C LYS A 606 -8.22 39.99 -22.77
N GLN A 607 -9.01 40.19 -23.82
CA GLN A 607 -8.51 40.69 -25.13
C GLN A 607 -9.26 41.90 -25.73
N MET A 608 -10.15 42.58 -24.99
CA MET A 608 -10.81 43.80 -25.50
C MET A 608 -10.56 45.05 -24.65
N VAL A 609 -10.31 46.16 -25.35
CA VAL A 609 -10.08 47.50 -24.79
C VAL A 609 -11.33 47.97 -24.03
N PRO A 610 -11.20 48.56 -22.83
CA PRO A 610 -12.35 48.87 -21.98
C PRO A 610 -13.13 50.11 -22.46
N ASN A 611 -14.07 49.92 -23.39
CA ASN A 611 -15.28 50.76 -23.52
C ASN A 611 -16.34 50.20 -24.48
N ARG A 612 -17.20 49.28 -24.00
CA ARG A 612 -18.61 49.10 -24.41
C ARG A 612 -19.27 47.98 -23.60
N ALA A 613 -20.55 48.13 -23.26
CA ALA A 613 -21.32 47.10 -22.57
C ALA A 613 -21.57 45.88 -23.49
N PRO A 614 -21.58 44.64 -22.96
CA PRO A 614 -21.70 43.44 -23.78
C PRO A 614 -23.10 43.31 -24.38
N LYS A 615 -23.18 43.22 -25.71
CA LYS A 615 -24.40 42.75 -26.40
C LYS A 615 -24.61 41.26 -26.08
N LYS A 616 -25.88 40.84 -25.96
CA LYS A 616 -26.22 39.41 -25.86
C LYS A 616 -25.76 38.69 -27.13
N THR A 617 -24.80 37.78 -26.98
CA THR A 617 -24.37 36.84 -28.03
C THR A 617 -25.56 36.02 -28.51
N SER A 618 -25.69 35.84 -29.82
CA SER A 618 -26.80 35.11 -30.41
C SER A 618 -26.70 33.60 -30.17
N LYS A 619 -27.85 32.92 -30.25
CA LYS A 619 -27.94 31.45 -30.16
C LYS A 619 -27.25 30.74 -31.35
N GLU A 620 -27.01 31.47 -32.43
CA GLU A 620 -26.33 31.03 -33.65
C GLU A 620 -24.79 31.08 -33.48
N GLU A 621 -24.25 32.19 -32.99
CA GLU A 621 -22.83 32.34 -32.62
C GLU A 621 -22.42 31.30 -31.57
N LEU A 622 -23.27 31.04 -30.57
CA LEU A 622 -23.07 29.96 -29.57
C LEU A 622 -23.01 28.55 -30.19
N ARG A 623 -23.74 28.31 -31.28
CA ARG A 623 -23.69 27.05 -32.05
C ARG A 623 -22.39 26.92 -32.84
N ILE A 624 -21.92 28.02 -33.43
CA ILE A 624 -20.63 28.09 -34.14
C ILE A 624 -19.47 27.87 -33.14
N LEU A 625 -19.52 28.50 -31.96
CA LEU A 625 -18.49 28.37 -30.93
C LEU A 625 -18.39 26.93 -30.40
N HIS A 626 -19.53 26.26 -30.13
CA HIS A 626 -19.55 24.83 -29.81
C HIS A 626 -18.92 23.97 -30.91
N ARG A 627 -19.27 24.21 -32.18
CA ARG A 627 -18.74 23.43 -33.31
C ARG A 627 -17.21 23.57 -33.43
N LEU A 628 -16.68 24.78 -33.25
CA LEU A 628 -15.24 25.05 -33.26
C LEU A 628 -14.54 24.38 -32.07
N PHE A 629 -15.15 24.37 -30.88
CA PHE A 629 -14.61 23.68 -29.71
C PHE A 629 -14.48 22.16 -29.94
N TYR A 630 -15.55 21.50 -30.41
CA TYR A 630 -15.49 20.06 -30.72
C TYR A 630 -14.53 19.75 -31.86
N GLN A 631 -14.40 20.61 -32.88
CA GLN A 631 -13.40 20.44 -33.94
C GLN A 631 -11.96 20.61 -33.45
N ALA A 632 -11.70 21.49 -32.47
CA ALA A 632 -10.39 21.61 -31.82
C ALA A 632 -10.07 20.36 -30.99
N LEU A 633 -11.05 19.84 -30.24
CA LEU A 633 -10.92 18.61 -29.45
C LEU A 633 -10.66 17.38 -30.34
N GLU A 634 -11.38 17.26 -31.46
CA GLU A 634 -11.21 16.18 -32.43
C GLU A 634 -9.83 16.23 -33.12
N ARG A 635 -9.33 17.43 -33.46
CA ARG A 635 -7.95 17.60 -33.96
C ARG A 635 -6.90 17.22 -32.91
N LEU A 636 -7.13 17.55 -31.64
CA LEU A 636 -6.22 17.24 -30.54
C LEU A 636 -6.11 15.73 -30.30
N ASN A 637 -7.24 15.01 -30.34
CA ASN A 637 -7.26 13.55 -30.24
C ASN A 637 -6.61 12.86 -31.47
N LYS A 638 -6.73 13.44 -32.68
CA LYS A 638 -6.15 12.89 -33.92
C LYS A 638 -4.62 13.05 -34.05
N LEU A 639 -3.96 13.71 -33.11
CA LEU A 639 -2.50 13.92 -33.11
C LEU A 639 -1.72 12.87 -32.29
N SER A 640 -2.39 11.85 -31.73
CA SER A 640 -1.74 10.72 -31.04
C SER A 640 -1.68 9.47 -31.93
N PRO A 641 -0.49 9.01 -32.38
CA PRO A 641 -0.38 7.91 -33.35
C PRO A 641 0.00 6.56 -32.70
N ILE A 642 -0.80 6.07 -31.76
CA ILE A 642 -0.79 4.66 -31.31
C ILE A 642 -2.22 4.11 -31.39
N ARG A 643 -2.37 2.86 -31.83
CA ARG A 643 -3.66 2.25 -32.22
C ARG A 643 -4.24 1.30 -31.18
N ASP A 644 -5.54 1.45 -30.97
CA ASP A 644 -6.55 0.39 -30.97
C ASP A 644 -6.35 -0.83 -30.03
N SER A 645 -6.66 -0.64 -28.74
CA SER A 645 -7.40 -1.63 -27.96
C SER A 645 -8.21 -0.95 -26.83
N GLU A 646 -9.53 -1.13 -26.82
CA GLU A 646 -10.43 -0.48 -25.87
C GLU A 646 -10.42 -1.19 -24.50
N ASP A 647 -9.60 -0.73 -23.54
CA ASP A 647 -9.91 -0.76 -22.08
C ASP A 647 -8.81 -0.05 -21.26
N SER A 648 -8.84 1.29 -21.17
CA SER A 648 -7.96 2.05 -20.27
C SER A 648 -8.55 3.42 -19.88
N LEU A 649 -9.44 3.43 -18.88
CA LEU A 649 -9.93 4.66 -18.24
C LEU A 649 -9.07 5.07 -17.01
N TYR A 650 -7.98 4.35 -16.75
CA TYR A 650 -6.95 4.65 -15.76
C TYR A 650 -5.58 4.34 -16.38
N GLY A 651 -4.77 5.38 -16.66
CA GLY A 651 -3.45 5.21 -17.29
C GLY A 651 -2.68 6.50 -17.58
N ASP A 652 -3.37 7.62 -17.81
CA ASP A 652 -2.78 8.85 -18.37
C ASP A 652 -1.84 9.66 -17.44
N ASP A 653 -1.73 9.33 -16.15
CA ASP A 653 -0.95 10.09 -15.14
C ASP A 653 0.38 9.43 -14.70
N VAL A 654 0.77 8.28 -15.25
CA VAL A 654 1.95 7.52 -14.80
C VAL A 654 3.22 7.76 -15.65
N ASP A 655 3.09 8.39 -16.81
CA ASP A 655 4.21 8.56 -17.75
C ASP A 655 4.38 10.01 -18.26
N VAL A 656 5.57 10.33 -18.80
CA VAL A 656 5.93 11.63 -19.41
C VAL A 656 6.05 12.85 -18.46
N PHE A 657 6.70 12.70 -17.30
CA PHE A 657 7.28 13.85 -16.57
C PHE A 657 8.70 14.24 -17.04
N TYR A 658 9.38 13.36 -17.78
CA TYR A 658 10.79 13.53 -18.19
C TYR A 658 10.98 13.29 -19.70
N ASN A 659 10.58 14.26 -20.52
CA ASN A 659 10.84 14.24 -21.97
C ASN A 659 11.35 15.63 -22.42
N THR A 660 12.39 15.68 -23.25
CA THR A 660 13.28 16.85 -23.41
C THR A 660 12.73 17.95 -24.34
N LYS A 661 11.42 18.20 -24.31
CA LYS A 661 10.74 19.25 -25.08
C LYS A 661 9.81 20.06 -24.16
N PRO A 662 9.69 21.39 -24.35
CA PRO A 662 8.91 22.24 -23.45
C PRO A 662 7.44 21.83 -23.43
N TYR A 663 6.98 21.43 -22.24
CA TYR A 663 5.60 21.04 -21.97
C TYR A 663 4.62 22.19 -22.24
N LYS A 664 3.41 21.83 -22.70
CA LYS A 664 2.24 22.71 -22.77
C LYS A 664 1.05 21.93 -22.22
N HIS A 665 0.27 22.55 -21.35
CA HIS A 665 -0.94 21.92 -20.81
C HIS A 665 -1.92 21.56 -21.94
N ARG A 666 -2.76 20.55 -21.69
CA ARG A 666 -3.87 20.16 -22.58
C ARG A 666 -4.74 21.36 -22.96
N ASP A 667 -4.95 22.30 -22.04
CA ASP A 667 -5.70 23.53 -22.27
C ASP A 667 -4.97 24.53 -23.17
N ASP A 668 -3.65 24.66 -23.07
CA ASP A 668 -2.86 25.49 -23.99
C ASP A 668 -2.78 24.85 -25.38
N LEU A 669 -2.74 23.52 -25.48
CA LEU A 669 -2.82 22.79 -26.75
C LEU A 669 -4.21 22.94 -27.39
N LEU A 670 -5.30 22.84 -26.60
CA LEU A 670 -6.67 23.03 -27.06
C LEU A 670 -6.90 24.49 -27.50
N ARG A 671 -6.40 25.45 -26.73
CA ARG A 671 -6.39 26.89 -27.06
C ARG A 671 -5.58 27.19 -28.31
N GLN A 672 -4.42 26.55 -28.48
CA GLN A 672 -3.58 26.71 -29.67
C GLN A 672 -4.19 26.05 -30.91
N ALA A 673 -4.87 24.90 -30.77
CA ALA A 673 -5.66 24.28 -31.84
C ALA A 673 -6.85 25.18 -32.25
N LEU A 674 -7.58 25.74 -31.27
CA LEU A 674 -8.66 26.69 -31.51
C LEU A 674 -8.15 27.94 -32.25
N LEU A 675 -7.01 28.50 -31.83
CA LEU A 675 -6.36 29.63 -32.49
C LEU A 675 -5.89 29.29 -33.91
N ASN A 676 -5.38 28.08 -34.17
CA ASN A 676 -4.97 27.68 -35.53
C ASN A 676 -6.18 27.57 -36.47
N ILE A 677 -7.29 26.97 -36.00
CA ILE A 677 -8.56 26.90 -36.74
C ILE A 677 -9.08 28.32 -37.05
N LEU A 678 -9.10 29.22 -36.06
CA LEU A 678 -9.57 30.60 -36.22
C LEU A 678 -8.68 31.43 -37.17
N ASN A 679 -7.38 31.14 -37.24
CA ASN A 679 -6.42 31.83 -38.12
C ASN A 679 -6.23 31.12 -39.49
N GLY A 680 -7.03 30.10 -39.81
CA GLY A 680 -6.99 29.41 -41.11
C GLY A 680 -5.69 28.67 -41.41
N ARG A 681 -4.89 28.34 -40.38
CA ARG A 681 -3.65 27.55 -40.52
C ARG A 681 -3.95 26.10 -40.18
N ASN A 682 -3.73 25.20 -41.14
CA ASN A 682 -3.94 23.76 -40.96
C ASN A 682 -2.88 23.13 -40.08
#